data_AF-A0A1X7UGZ1-F1
#
_entry.id   AF-A0A1X7UGZ1-F1
#
_cell.length_a   1.000
_cell.length_b   1.000
_cell.length_c   1.000
_cell.angle_alpha   90.00
_cell.angle_beta   90.00
_cell.angle_gamma   90.00
#
_symmetry.space_group_name_H-M   'P 1'
#
loop_
_entity.id
_entity.type
_entity.pdbx_description
1 polymer ?
#
loop_
_entity_poly.entity_id
_entity_poly.type
_entity_poly.pdbx_seq_one_letter_code
_entity_poly.pdbx_strand_id
1 'polypeptide(L)'
;MLKSVDCKFPDIQSISTFVIEDSIFRDNWDGLLILRDEYLPGTLSNHFIIIMKSCSISNNIKSTGLYIDTKFLSPVQIKITDTKLIGNQANVILNSNAISLSNVIVANTHSTGLLLRISLVTIENKLTFKNNTGVVGGGLSINDLSKLVLTSSANLEFIGNHASYKGGGIYVKESGSNIILEASNIPLTLINNSAAFGNDIYGYTDRGSNHFNLTNPNISSTGQALRFYVLLFGYDYFGSLIATDGILEIYDGLTVDNIYARPKPDSICSLVEYKPNHAPSHVKHTIVFATNTSSLIHWDYIVNECPIGFSTKSSQGRFICACSQSVSRENVTCNITTLTITHNGLLWIGMYNTSTSFNATANNIDACIINEDCLLYCFPNPVTFKLNDTDTQCVDNRGHRMCGSCTEGYSLLMGSNKCGQCHDNYMMITWIALFAVMGVLLVVLLIALNLSVSVGTLNGLLFYANIVKRYGKISRLMGSHAVPVLSTLFLLSYTKLVGTIVIVLHKRDVTLHCTNESVRSVSLWYEDPNVEYAKGKHAGLFGFALLVSVFFVIPYTLFLLLSPFYEKYLSNYTLLNKFWSHFKPIIDAYSGPMKDEYRFWPGLLLVARIPLSRTKCYDALIKKLFKKQDEDDDPLLDVTETHKTVDQQRREIVPSSTDYVRRESVVDLF
;
A
#
# COMPACT_ATOMS: atom_id res chain seq x y z
N MET A 1 78.19 -38.59 14.71
CA MET A 1 77.50 -37.33 15.04
C MET A 1 76.69 -36.88 13.83
N LEU A 2 75.37 -36.99 13.89
CA LEU A 2 74.42 -36.16 13.14
C LEU A 2 73.15 -36.13 13.98
N LYS A 3 72.94 -35.00 14.67
CA LYS A 3 71.78 -34.76 15.52
C LYS A 3 70.53 -34.72 14.64
N SER A 4 69.58 -35.60 14.92
CA SER A 4 68.19 -35.40 14.49
C SER A 4 67.67 -34.13 15.15
N VAL A 5 67.35 -33.12 14.35
CA VAL A 5 66.65 -31.93 14.82
C VAL A 5 65.17 -32.29 14.87
N ASP A 6 64.64 -32.50 16.06
CA ASP A 6 63.19 -32.54 16.28
C ASP A 6 62.61 -31.18 15.91
N CYS A 7 61.86 -31.12 14.80
CA CYS A 7 60.97 -30.00 14.53
C CYS A 7 59.77 -30.09 15.48
N LYS A 8 59.90 -29.47 16.67
CA LYS A 8 58.73 -29.07 17.47
C LYS A 8 58.06 -27.89 16.77
N PHE A 9 56.99 -28.16 16.04
CA PHE A 9 56.04 -27.11 15.68
C PHE A 9 55.30 -26.67 16.96
N PRO A 10 55.16 -25.36 17.23
CA PRO A 10 54.35 -24.86 18.34
C PRO A 10 52.87 -25.22 18.11
N ASP A 11 52.10 -25.32 19.19
CA ASP A 11 50.68 -25.68 19.27
C ASP A 11 49.78 -24.89 18.30
N ILE A 12 49.72 -25.30 17.03
CA ILE A 12 48.76 -24.79 16.05
C ILE A 12 47.56 -25.75 16.07
N GLN A 13 46.45 -25.32 16.67
CA GLN A 13 45.15 -25.97 16.48
C GLN A 13 44.76 -25.86 15.00
N SER A 14 44.97 -26.91 14.21
CA SER A 14 44.46 -26.96 12.85
C SER A 14 42.93 -27.10 12.87
N ILE A 15 42.23 -26.03 12.46
CA ILE A 15 40.79 -26.05 12.21
C ILE A 15 40.57 -26.70 10.85
N SER A 16 39.82 -27.79 10.79
CA SER A 16 39.50 -28.48 9.55
C SER A 16 38.01 -28.30 9.24
N THR A 17 37.70 -27.72 8.08
CA THR A 17 36.33 -27.45 7.64
C THR A 17 35.90 -28.47 6.60
N PHE A 18 34.81 -29.18 6.87
CA PHE A 18 34.17 -30.10 5.93
C PHE A 18 32.86 -29.49 5.45
N VAL A 19 32.71 -29.35 4.13
CA VAL A 19 31.52 -28.74 3.51
C VAL A 19 30.79 -29.80 2.70
N ILE A 20 29.50 -29.97 2.97
CA ILE A 20 28.56 -30.78 2.20
C ILE A 20 27.52 -29.80 1.63
N GLU A 21 27.63 -29.49 0.35
CA GLU A 21 26.78 -28.52 -0.32
C GLU A 21 26.01 -29.19 -1.47
N ASP A 22 24.78 -28.71 -1.73
CA ASP A 22 23.92 -29.10 -2.87
C ASP A 22 23.74 -30.62 -3.05
N SER A 23 23.76 -31.36 -1.94
CA SER A 23 23.77 -32.82 -1.93
C SER A 23 22.40 -33.42 -1.66
N ILE A 24 22.11 -34.56 -2.31
CA ILE A 24 20.82 -35.27 -2.19
C ILE A 24 21.04 -36.68 -1.63
N PHE A 25 20.44 -36.98 -0.48
CA PHE A 25 20.49 -38.28 0.20
C PHE A 25 19.08 -38.87 0.23
N ARG A 26 18.77 -39.71 -0.76
CA ARG A 26 17.41 -40.19 -0.98
C ARG A 26 17.29 -41.70 -1.09
N ASP A 27 16.21 -42.25 -0.52
CA ASP A 27 15.83 -43.67 -0.61
C ASP A 27 16.91 -44.64 -0.08
N ASN A 28 17.72 -44.19 0.89
CA ASN A 28 18.75 -45.01 1.55
C ASN A 28 18.24 -45.64 2.86
N TRP A 29 19.04 -46.56 3.40
CA TRP A 29 18.77 -47.14 4.72
C TRP A 29 18.90 -46.10 5.82
N ASP A 30 20.01 -45.36 5.79
CA ASP A 30 20.28 -44.15 6.55
C ASP A 30 20.61 -43.02 5.56
N GLY A 31 20.14 -41.80 5.83
CA GLY A 31 20.39 -40.64 4.96
C GLY A 31 21.80 -40.08 5.13
N LEU A 32 22.03 -39.31 6.19
CA LEU A 32 23.32 -38.77 6.56
C LEU A 32 23.63 -39.05 8.03
N LEU A 33 24.77 -39.71 8.24
CA LEU A 33 25.29 -40.10 9.55
C LEU A 33 26.56 -39.31 9.85
N ILE A 34 26.55 -38.53 10.94
CA ILE A 34 27.73 -37.85 11.46
C ILE A 34 28.02 -38.45 12.83
N LEU A 35 29.00 -39.35 12.88
CA LEU A 35 29.44 -40.03 14.09
C LEU A 35 30.91 -40.42 13.96
N ARG A 36 31.54 -40.70 15.10
CA ARG A 36 32.88 -41.31 15.13
C ARG A 36 32.76 -42.81 15.37
N ASP A 37 33.57 -43.58 14.66
CA ASP A 37 33.75 -45.00 14.93
C ASP A 37 34.48 -45.21 16.27
N GLU A 38 33.88 -46.01 17.15
CA GLU A 38 34.34 -46.34 18.50
C GLU A 38 35.69 -47.10 18.49
N TYR A 39 36.02 -47.79 17.39
CA TYR A 39 37.18 -48.67 17.29
C TYR A 39 38.45 -48.01 16.74
N LEU A 40 38.42 -46.72 16.38
CA LEU A 40 39.58 -46.01 15.83
C LEU A 40 40.42 -45.31 16.92
N PRO A 41 41.72 -45.65 17.09
CA PRO A 41 42.58 -45.06 18.11
C PRO A 41 42.72 -43.55 17.92
N GLY A 42 42.70 -42.81 19.03
CA GLY A 42 42.63 -41.36 19.07
C GLY A 42 43.83 -40.67 18.44
N THR A 43 43.61 -40.08 17.27
CA THR A 43 44.44 -39.00 16.76
C THR A 43 43.53 -37.92 16.18
N LEU A 44 43.57 -36.74 16.82
CA LEU A 44 43.49 -35.38 16.25
C LEU A 44 42.84 -34.44 17.27
N SER A 45 43.67 -33.64 17.93
CA SER A 45 43.33 -32.45 18.72
C SER A 45 42.89 -31.27 17.83
N ASN A 46 42.14 -31.57 16.76
CA ASN A 46 41.68 -30.59 15.78
C ASN A 46 40.22 -30.21 16.05
N HIS A 47 39.93 -28.91 15.99
CA HIS A 47 38.56 -28.43 15.92
C HIS A 47 38.03 -28.67 14.51
N PHE A 48 36.86 -29.30 14.40
CA PHE A 48 36.21 -29.53 13.12
C PHE A 48 35.00 -28.61 12.96
N ILE A 49 34.84 -28.05 11.78
CA ILE A 49 33.63 -27.32 11.39
C ILE A 49 32.98 -28.11 10.26
N ILE A 50 31.76 -28.58 10.46
CA ILE A 50 30.98 -29.24 9.43
C ILE A 50 29.91 -28.27 8.96
N ILE A 51 29.90 -27.95 7.67
CA ILE A 51 28.93 -27.05 7.05
C ILE A 51 28.09 -27.88 6.08
N MET A 52 26.81 -28.01 6.35
CA MET A 52 25.83 -28.58 5.44
C MET A 52 24.99 -27.46 4.86
N LYS A 53 24.94 -27.35 3.54
CA LYS A 53 24.22 -26.27 2.86
C LYS A 53 23.40 -26.80 1.70
N SER A 54 22.18 -26.30 1.52
CA SER A 54 21.33 -26.61 0.36
C SER A 54 21.08 -28.12 0.14
N CYS A 55 21.10 -28.93 1.20
CA CYS A 55 20.98 -30.38 1.08
C CYS A 55 19.52 -30.85 1.07
N SER A 56 19.25 -32.00 0.46
CA SER A 56 17.95 -32.68 0.50
C SER A 56 18.08 -34.12 0.96
N ILE A 57 17.61 -34.41 2.18
CA ILE A 57 17.62 -35.75 2.77
C ILE A 57 16.18 -36.25 2.79
N SER A 58 15.85 -37.24 1.98
CA SER A 58 14.45 -37.67 1.81
C SER A 58 14.21 -39.17 1.71
N ASN A 59 13.06 -39.61 2.18
CA ASN A 59 12.60 -41.01 2.06
C ASN A 59 13.57 -42.07 2.60
N ASN A 60 14.38 -41.73 3.61
CA ASN A 60 15.25 -42.71 4.27
C ASN A 60 14.45 -43.38 5.40
N ILE A 61 13.75 -44.46 5.05
CA ILE A 61 12.66 -45.04 5.86
C ILE A 61 13.08 -46.19 6.79
N LYS A 62 14.30 -46.72 6.68
CA LYS A 62 14.68 -47.92 7.43
C LYS A 62 15.23 -47.64 8.82
N SER A 63 16.01 -46.58 8.98
CA SER A 63 16.63 -46.23 10.26
C SER A 63 16.49 -44.74 10.54
N THR A 64 17.30 -43.88 9.92
CA THR A 64 17.25 -42.43 10.17
C THR A 64 17.50 -41.61 8.90
N GLY A 65 16.91 -40.42 8.83
CA GLY A 65 17.23 -39.43 7.80
C GLY A 65 18.53 -38.73 8.13
N LEU A 66 18.51 -37.87 9.13
CA LEU A 66 19.69 -37.24 9.69
C LEU A 66 19.99 -37.83 11.07
N TYR A 67 21.20 -38.32 11.28
CA TYR A 67 21.67 -38.79 12.59
C TYR A 67 23.02 -38.17 12.91
N ILE A 68 23.07 -37.40 13.99
CA ILE A 68 24.27 -36.74 14.48
C ILE A 68 24.54 -37.23 15.89
N ASP A 69 25.71 -37.82 16.12
CA ASP A 69 26.21 -38.14 17.46
C ASP A 69 27.67 -37.72 17.59
N THR A 70 27.90 -36.69 18.39
CA THR A 70 29.24 -36.11 18.55
C THR A 70 29.96 -36.57 19.82
N LYS A 71 29.45 -37.58 20.53
CA LYS A 71 29.99 -38.04 21.83
C LYS A 71 31.51 -38.30 21.85
N PHE A 72 32.03 -38.88 20.77
CA PHE A 72 33.44 -39.26 20.67
C PHE A 72 34.25 -38.40 19.69
N LEU A 73 33.64 -37.38 19.09
CA LEU A 73 34.36 -36.43 18.25
C LEU A 73 35.11 -35.43 19.13
N SER A 74 36.22 -34.87 18.64
CA SER A 74 36.80 -33.64 19.20
C SER A 74 35.77 -32.51 19.09
N PRO A 75 35.94 -31.33 19.74
CA PRO A 75 34.95 -30.26 19.64
C PRO A 75 34.60 -29.95 18.16
N VAL A 76 33.36 -30.25 17.77
CA VAL A 76 32.84 -30.04 16.40
C VAL A 76 31.74 -29.00 16.44
N GLN A 77 31.85 -28.01 15.57
CA GLN A 77 30.75 -27.09 15.27
C GLN A 77 30.07 -27.57 13.99
N ILE A 78 28.75 -27.76 14.03
CA ILE A 78 27.97 -28.19 12.86
C ILE A 78 26.99 -27.07 12.50
N LYS A 79 27.02 -26.62 11.24
CA LYS A 79 26.11 -25.62 10.71
C LYS A 79 25.29 -26.23 9.58
N ILE A 80 23.97 -26.21 9.69
CA ILE A 80 23.05 -26.73 8.68
C ILE A 80 22.19 -25.57 8.16
N THR A 81 22.35 -25.24 6.88
CA THR A 81 21.61 -24.16 6.23
C THR A 81 20.84 -24.63 5.00
N ASP A 82 19.67 -24.04 4.77
CA ASP A 82 18.86 -24.22 3.55
C ASP A 82 18.57 -25.70 3.21
N THR A 83 18.44 -26.55 4.24
CA THR A 83 18.37 -28.01 4.09
C THR A 83 16.96 -28.55 4.34
N LYS A 84 16.55 -29.55 3.55
CA LYS A 84 15.22 -30.19 3.62
C LYS A 84 15.33 -31.64 4.08
N LEU A 85 14.61 -32.00 5.14
CA LEU A 85 14.48 -33.35 5.69
C LEU A 85 13.04 -33.84 5.50
N ILE A 86 12.75 -34.61 4.44
CA ILE A 86 11.36 -34.91 4.03
C ILE A 86 11.11 -36.42 3.91
N GLY A 87 10.06 -36.96 4.55
CA GLY A 87 9.70 -38.38 4.38
C GLY A 87 10.66 -39.35 5.06
N ASN A 88 11.51 -38.89 5.98
CA ASN A 88 12.46 -39.75 6.68
C ASN A 88 11.79 -40.47 7.86
N GLN A 89 12.37 -41.61 8.28
CA GLN A 89 11.89 -42.33 9.44
C GLN A 89 11.97 -41.49 10.72
N ALA A 90 13.13 -40.89 11.00
CA ALA A 90 13.36 -39.97 12.11
C ALA A 90 14.58 -39.09 11.81
N ASN A 91 14.69 -37.93 12.48
CA ASN A 91 15.93 -37.14 12.49
C ASN A 91 16.37 -36.92 13.95
N VAL A 92 17.64 -37.18 14.25
CA VAL A 92 18.13 -37.29 15.63
C VAL A 92 19.47 -36.55 15.78
N ILE A 93 19.56 -35.77 16.85
CA ILE A 93 20.78 -35.09 17.28
C ILE A 93 21.09 -35.48 18.72
N LEU A 94 22.29 -36.01 18.95
CA LEU A 94 22.75 -36.58 20.21
C LEU A 94 24.13 -36.03 20.60
N ASN A 95 24.31 -35.78 21.90
CA ASN A 95 25.61 -35.45 22.51
C ASN A 95 26.33 -34.25 21.86
N SER A 96 25.59 -33.27 21.30
CA SER A 96 26.14 -32.17 20.52
C SER A 96 25.98 -30.82 21.18
N ASN A 97 27.09 -30.10 21.37
CA ASN A 97 27.09 -28.83 22.11
C ASN A 97 27.15 -27.58 21.22
N ALA A 98 27.34 -27.72 19.91
CA ALA A 98 27.56 -26.59 19.00
C ALA A 98 26.94 -26.85 17.61
N ILE A 99 25.61 -26.92 17.55
CA ILE A 99 24.88 -27.05 16.28
C ILE A 99 24.10 -25.79 15.99
N SER A 100 24.20 -25.24 14.78
CA SER A 100 23.33 -24.17 14.31
C SER A 100 22.49 -24.56 13.10
N LEU A 101 21.20 -24.24 13.16
CA LEU A 101 20.22 -24.51 12.10
C LEU A 101 19.68 -23.18 11.54
N SER A 102 19.62 -23.07 10.22
CA SER A 102 19.10 -21.88 9.52
C SER A 102 18.35 -22.28 8.25
N ASN A 103 17.12 -21.81 8.07
CA ASN A 103 16.27 -22.16 6.92
C ASN A 103 16.10 -23.67 6.70
N VAL A 104 15.85 -24.43 7.77
CA VAL A 104 15.69 -25.89 7.72
C VAL A 104 14.21 -26.27 7.71
N ILE A 105 13.83 -27.22 6.85
CA ILE A 105 12.46 -27.74 6.75
C ILE A 105 12.47 -29.23 7.07
N VAL A 106 11.62 -29.65 8.01
CA VAL A 106 11.41 -31.04 8.39
C VAL A 106 9.95 -31.41 8.15
N ALA A 107 9.67 -32.34 7.26
CA ALA A 107 8.29 -32.63 6.88
C ALA A 107 8.00 -34.10 6.60
N ASN A 108 6.74 -34.50 6.83
CA ASN A 108 6.22 -35.83 6.52
C ASN A 108 7.05 -36.97 7.13
N THR A 109 7.65 -36.80 8.30
CA THR A 109 8.40 -37.89 8.96
C THR A 109 7.47 -38.95 9.53
N HIS A 110 7.91 -40.21 9.51
CA HIS A 110 7.14 -41.35 10.04
C HIS A 110 7.26 -41.53 11.57
N SER A 111 8.17 -40.79 12.19
CA SER A 111 8.33 -40.64 13.64
C SER A 111 8.44 -39.14 13.97
N THR A 112 8.91 -38.79 15.17
CA THR A 112 9.20 -37.40 15.56
C THR A 112 10.04 -36.67 14.50
N GLY A 113 9.61 -35.47 14.12
CA GLY A 113 10.29 -34.66 13.11
C GLY A 113 11.78 -34.46 13.42
N LEU A 114 12.09 -33.92 14.60
CA LEU A 114 13.46 -33.80 15.11
C LEU A 114 13.52 -34.14 16.60
N LEU A 115 14.44 -35.03 16.97
CA LEU A 115 14.70 -35.44 18.35
C LEU A 115 16.05 -34.92 18.82
N LEU A 116 16.05 -34.18 19.93
CA LEU A 116 17.26 -33.70 20.61
C LEU A 116 17.47 -34.46 21.92
N ARG A 117 18.68 -34.99 22.15
CA ARG A 117 19.08 -35.56 23.45
C ARG A 117 20.50 -35.11 23.81
N ILE A 118 20.72 -34.70 25.05
CA ILE A 118 22.02 -34.22 25.56
C ILE A 118 22.68 -33.23 24.56
N SER A 119 21.88 -32.31 24.01
CA SER A 119 22.34 -31.44 22.91
C SER A 119 21.95 -29.97 23.10
N LEU A 120 22.84 -29.07 22.69
CA LEU A 120 22.64 -27.63 22.57
C LEU A 120 22.55 -27.25 21.09
N VAL A 121 21.37 -26.83 20.67
CA VAL A 121 21.08 -26.45 19.28
C VAL A 121 20.63 -25.00 19.21
N THR A 122 21.26 -24.21 18.35
CA THR A 122 20.94 -22.81 18.11
C THR A 122 20.18 -22.64 16.80
N ILE A 123 19.07 -21.90 16.82
CA ILE A 123 18.29 -21.56 15.63
C ILE A 123 18.64 -20.13 15.23
N GLU A 124 19.29 -19.97 14.08
CA GLU A 124 19.75 -18.66 13.60
C GLU A 124 18.68 -17.90 12.79
N ASN A 125 17.78 -18.63 12.11
CA ASN A 125 16.76 -18.07 11.22
C ASN A 125 15.50 -18.98 11.22
N LYS A 126 14.99 -19.35 10.04
CA LYS A 126 13.75 -20.12 9.92
C LYS A 126 13.92 -21.61 10.20
N LEU A 127 13.06 -22.19 11.04
CA LEU A 127 12.95 -23.65 11.24
C LEU A 127 11.47 -24.06 11.14
N THR A 128 11.17 -24.98 10.23
CA THR A 128 9.79 -25.34 9.88
C THR A 128 9.55 -26.84 9.99
N PHE A 129 8.50 -27.22 10.72
CA PHE A 129 8.00 -28.58 10.89
C PHE A 129 6.60 -28.74 10.30
N LYS A 130 6.43 -29.64 9.32
CA LYS A 130 5.13 -29.87 8.66
C LYS A 130 4.71 -31.33 8.62
N ASN A 131 3.49 -31.62 9.04
CA ASN A 131 2.85 -32.95 8.87
C ASN A 131 3.70 -34.12 9.39
N ASN A 132 4.44 -33.92 10.47
CA ASN A 132 5.24 -34.97 11.10
C ASN A 132 4.42 -35.74 12.14
N THR A 133 4.71 -37.03 12.34
CA THR A 133 3.97 -37.89 13.28
C THR A 133 4.88 -38.50 14.34
N GLY A 134 4.74 -38.15 15.62
CA GLY A 134 5.57 -38.69 16.71
C GLY A 134 4.79 -39.41 17.81
N VAL A 135 5.50 -40.00 18.77
CA VAL A 135 4.88 -40.45 20.03
C VAL A 135 4.81 -39.28 21.01
N VAL A 136 5.94 -38.58 21.16
CA VAL A 136 6.05 -37.31 21.89
C VAL A 136 6.81 -36.33 21.01
N GLY A 137 6.33 -35.09 20.90
CA GLY A 137 6.93 -34.09 20.01
C GLY A 137 6.72 -34.49 18.55
N GLY A 138 5.55 -34.23 17.99
CA GLY A 138 5.26 -34.58 16.59
C GLY A 138 6.21 -33.86 15.63
N GLY A 139 6.38 -32.55 15.82
CA GLY A 139 7.40 -31.75 15.14
C GLY A 139 8.78 -31.87 15.81
N LEU A 140 8.90 -31.40 17.06
CA LEU A 140 10.17 -31.32 17.79
C LEU A 140 10.05 -31.94 19.18
N SER A 141 11.02 -32.79 19.56
CA SER A 141 11.14 -33.36 20.89
C SER A 141 12.48 -32.99 21.52
N ILE A 142 12.46 -32.31 22.67
CA ILE A 142 13.64 -31.86 23.42
C ILE A 142 13.74 -32.67 24.72
N ASN A 143 14.72 -33.58 24.77
CA ASN A 143 14.89 -34.54 25.86
C ASN A 143 16.27 -34.49 26.50
N ASP A 144 16.41 -35.14 27.66
CA ASP A 144 17.66 -35.47 28.32
C ASP A 144 18.65 -34.28 28.42
N LEU A 145 18.23 -33.22 29.13
CA LEU A 145 19.02 -32.00 29.36
C LEU A 145 19.35 -31.17 28.11
N SER A 146 18.70 -31.47 26.97
CA SER A 146 18.89 -30.66 25.76
C SER A 146 18.34 -29.25 25.89
N LYS A 147 19.01 -28.31 25.22
CA LYS A 147 18.65 -26.90 25.18
C LYS A 147 18.52 -26.44 23.74
N LEU A 148 17.41 -25.78 23.42
CA LEU A 148 17.21 -25.10 22.15
C LEU A 148 17.36 -23.59 22.38
N VAL A 149 18.32 -22.95 21.71
CA VAL A 149 18.57 -21.51 21.81
C VAL A 149 18.03 -20.84 20.55
N LEU A 150 17.24 -19.79 20.72
CA LEU A 150 16.63 -19.02 19.65
C LEU A 150 17.24 -17.63 19.60
N THR A 151 17.88 -17.30 18.47
CA THR A 151 18.43 -15.96 18.25
C THR A 151 17.31 -14.95 17.98
N SER A 152 17.63 -13.66 18.01
CA SER A 152 16.66 -12.59 17.69
C SER A 152 16.08 -12.65 16.28
N SER A 153 16.74 -13.36 15.35
CA SER A 153 16.29 -13.54 13.96
C SER A 153 15.57 -14.88 13.73
N ALA A 154 15.42 -15.71 14.76
CA ALA A 154 14.78 -17.02 14.64
C ALA A 154 13.29 -16.89 14.28
N ASN A 155 12.77 -17.84 13.50
CA ASN A 155 11.34 -17.95 13.21
C ASN A 155 10.95 -19.43 13.15
N LEU A 156 9.99 -19.84 13.99
CA LEU A 156 9.58 -21.24 14.09
C LEU A 156 8.17 -21.43 13.55
N GLU A 157 7.98 -22.48 12.74
CA GLU A 157 6.68 -22.87 12.22
C GLU A 157 6.39 -24.35 12.48
N PHE A 158 5.28 -24.66 13.15
CA PHE A 158 4.79 -26.03 13.37
C PHE A 158 3.37 -26.14 12.83
N ILE A 159 3.22 -26.86 11.70
CA ILE A 159 1.97 -26.93 10.95
C ILE A 159 1.56 -28.38 10.74
N GLY A 160 0.38 -28.76 11.22
CA GLY A 160 -0.21 -30.09 10.96
C GLY A 160 0.53 -31.25 11.62
N ASN A 161 1.35 -31.02 12.65
CA ASN A 161 2.12 -32.08 13.28
C ASN A 161 1.26 -32.85 14.30
N HIS A 162 1.45 -34.16 14.39
CA HIS A 162 0.68 -35.05 15.25
C HIS A 162 1.59 -35.80 16.22
N ALA A 163 1.20 -35.90 17.49
CA ALA A 163 1.81 -36.81 18.45
C ALA A 163 0.77 -37.73 19.07
N SER A 164 1.05 -39.03 19.20
CA SER A 164 0.08 -39.95 19.82
C SER A 164 -0.10 -39.71 21.33
N TYR A 165 0.88 -39.07 21.99
CA TYR A 165 0.83 -38.82 23.43
C TYR A 165 0.97 -37.33 23.82
N LYS A 166 2.14 -36.70 23.65
CA LYS A 166 2.40 -35.34 24.20
C LYS A 166 3.05 -34.41 23.18
N GLY A 167 2.60 -33.16 23.09
CA GLY A 167 3.28 -32.12 22.32
C GLY A 167 3.22 -32.36 20.80
N GLY A 168 2.08 -32.10 20.16
CA GLY A 168 1.92 -32.34 18.72
C GLY A 168 2.90 -31.51 17.88
N GLY A 169 3.06 -30.22 18.22
CA GLY A 169 4.14 -29.38 17.68
C GLY A 169 5.46 -29.63 18.40
N ILE A 170 5.54 -29.27 19.68
CA ILE A 170 6.76 -29.29 20.49
C ILE A 170 6.53 -30.07 21.78
N TYR A 171 7.48 -30.94 22.13
CA TYR A 171 7.57 -31.57 23.44
C TYR A 171 8.89 -31.22 24.12
N VAL A 172 8.83 -30.77 25.36
CA VAL A 172 10.00 -30.49 26.22
C VAL A 172 9.90 -31.35 27.47
N LYS A 173 10.94 -32.12 27.76
CA LYS A 173 11.01 -32.92 28.99
C LYS A 173 11.31 -32.05 30.19
N GLU A 174 10.43 -32.05 31.19
CA GLU A 174 10.48 -31.18 32.37
C GLU A 174 11.76 -31.34 33.22
N SER A 175 12.43 -32.49 33.16
CA SER A 175 13.68 -32.77 33.88
C SER A 175 14.91 -32.20 33.17
N GLY A 176 15.03 -30.87 33.14
CA GLY A 176 16.24 -30.12 32.78
C GLY A 176 16.45 -29.81 31.29
N SER A 177 15.48 -30.11 30.42
CA SER A 177 15.45 -29.57 29.05
C SER A 177 14.75 -28.22 29.00
N ASN A 178 15.18 -27.34 28.09
CA ASN A 178 14.61 -25.98 27.99
C ASN A 178 14.71 -25.37 26.59
N ILE A 179 13.88 -24.35 26.34
CA ILE A 179 13.98 -23.44 25.19
C ILE A 179 14.38 -22.06 25.72
N ILE A 180 15.47 -21.50 25.19
CA ILE A 180 16.05 -20.23 25.63
C ILE A 180 15.89 -19.21 24.50
N LEU A 181 15.27 -18.07 24.81
CA LEU A 181 15.07 -16.98 23.88
C LEU A 181 16.08 -15.87 24.17
N GLU A 182 16.95 -15.54 23.20
CA GLU A 182 17.93 -14.45 23.35
C GLU A 182 17.28 -13.06 23.27
N ALA A 183 16.11 -12.96 22.64
CA ALA A 183 15.33 -11.73 22.51
C ALA A 183 13.83 -11.99 22.70
N SER A 184 13.06 -10.94 23.00
CA SER A 184 11.59 -10.98 23.00
C SER A 184 11.03 -10.89 21.58
N ASN A 185 9.75 -11.27 21.42
CA ASN A 185 8.99 -11.21 20.17
C ASN A 185 9.48 -12.15 19.05
N ILE A 186 10.12 -13.27 19.38
CA ILE A 186 10.52 -14.28 18.41
C ILE A 186 9.25 -14.91 17.78
N PRO A 187 9.05 -14.86 16.45
CA PRO A 187 7.87 -15.41 15.80
C PRO A 187 7.74 -16.92 16.00
N LEU A 188 6.54 -17.35 16.40
CA LEU A 188 6.16 -18.74 16.54
C LEU A 188 4.79 -18.97 15.90
N THR A 189 4.75 -19.83 14.88
CA THR A 189 3.54 -20.22 14.18
C THR A 189 3.14 -21.63 14.60
N LEU A 190 1.93 -21.81 15.12
CA LEU A 190 1.36 -23.09 15.53
C LEU A 190 0.01 -23.26 14.83
N ILE A 191 -0.14 -24.23 13.94
CA ILE A 191 -1.37 -24.43 13.16
C ILE A 191 -1.71 -25.91 13.11
N ASN A 192 -2.93 -26.27 13.50
CA ASN A 192 -3.48 -27.62 13.34
C ASN A 192 -2.58 -28.75 13.88
N ASN A 193 -1.81 -28.51 14.94
CA ASN A 193 -1.09 -29.58 15.61
C ASN A 193 -2.03 -30.36 16.53
N SER A 194 -1.75 -31.63 16.79
CA SER A 194 -2.61 -32.49 17.61
C SER A 194 -1.83 -33.46 18.48
N ALA A 195 -2.29 -33.67 19.71
CA ALA A 195 -1.78 -34.68 20.64
C ALA A 195 -2.81 -35.11 21.68
N ALA A 196 -2.55 -36.19 22.42
CA ALA A 196 -3.39 -36.53 23.57
C ALA A 196 -3.28 -35.47 24.69
N PHE A 197 -2.10 -34.87 24.86
CA PHE A 197 -1.87 -33.76 25.80
C PHE A 197 -0.96 -32.69 25.18
N GLY A 198 -1.37 -31.43 25.23
CA GLY A 198 -0.62 -30.30 24.67
C GLY A 198 -0.50 -30.40 23.14
N ASN A 199 -1.59 -30.08 22.44
CA ASN A 199 -1.66 -30.15 20.97
C ASN A 199 -0.51 -29.44 20.29
N ASP A 200 -0.26 -28.18 20.66
CA ASP A 200 0.83 -27.42 20.09
C ASP A 200 2.13 -27.61 20.85
N ILE A 201 2.12 -27.41 22.18
CA ILE A 201 3.31 -27.49 23.02
C ILE A 201 2.99 -28.25 24.31
N TYR A 202 3.91 -29.09 24.77
CA TYR A 202 3.85 -29.76 26.06
C TYR A 202 5.19 -29.66 26.80
N GLY A 203 5.15 -29.32 28.10
CA GLY A 203 6.31 -29.36 29.02
C GLY A 203 7.26 -28.15 28.95
N TYR A 204 6.92 -27.11 28.17
CA TYR A 204 7.62 -25.83 28.21
C TYR A 204 6.93 -24.89 29.21
N THR A 205 7.66 -24.42 30.21
CA THR A 205 7.22 -23.36 31.13
C THR A 205 8.12 -22.15 30.93
N ASP A 206 7.54 -21.03 30.54
CA ASP A 206 8.29 -19.79 30.44
C ASP A 206 8.71 -19.33 31.84
N ARG A 207 10.02 -19.30 32.10
CA ARG A 207 10.62 -18.77 33.34
C ARG A 207 11.48 -17.54 33.07
N GLY A 208 11.53 -17.05 31.82
CA GLY A 208 12.33 -15.91 31.40
C GLY A 208 11.51 -14.63 31.26
N SER A 209 12.19 -13.52 30.98
CA SER A 209 11.55 -12.24 30.64
C SER A 209 11.21 -12.11 29.15
N ASN A 210 11.66 -13.04 28.31
CA ASN A 210 11.53 -13.00 26.86
C ASN A 210 10.41 -13.94 26.39
N HIS A 211 9.43 -13.41 25.66
CA HIS A 211 8.27 -14.15 25.21
C HIS A 211 8.24 -14.36 23.68
N PHE A 212 7.62 -15.45 23.24
CA PHE A 212 7.29 -15.68 21.83
C PHE A 212 6.22 -14.69 21.32
N ASN A 213 6.27 -14.33 20.04
CA ASN A 213 5.20 -13.64 19.33
C ASN A 213 4.41 -14.64 18.47
N LEU A 214 3.17 -14.94 18.86
CA LEU A 214 2.31 -15.87 18.14
C LEU A 214 1.74 -15.20 16.88
N THR A 215 2.11 -15.70 15.70
CA THR A 215 1.74 -15.12 14.40
C THR A 215 0.37 -15.54 13.87
N ASN A 216 -0.33 -16.48 14.52
CA ASN A 216 -1.71 -16.88 14.19
C ASN A 216 -2.59 -16.97 15.46
N PRO A 217 -2.96 -15.86 16.10
CA PRO A 217 -3.86 -15.85 17.24
C PRO A 217 -5.33 -15.82 16.77
N ASN A 218 -5.75 -16.74 15.89
CA ASN A 218 -7.17 -16.79 15.49
C ASN A 218 -7.99 -17.57 16.52
N ILE A 219 -8.39 -16.89 17.60
CA ILE A 219 -9.55 -17.27 18.39
C ILE A 219 -10.63 -16.22 18.13
N SER A 220 -11.42 -16.44 17.09
CA SER A 220 -12.66 -15.69 16.88
C SER A 220 -13.71 -16.22 17.84
N SER A 221 -14.10 -15.44 18.84
CA SER A 221 -15.43 -15.63 19.41
C SER A 221 -15.98 -14.42 20.16
N THR A 222 -17.04 -13.84 19.61
CA THR A 222 -18.12 -13.30 20.42
C THR A 222 -19.14 -14.42 20.63
N GLY A 223 -19.39 -14.80 21.89
CA GLY A 223 -20.42 -15.77 22.28
C GLY A 223 -20.01 -17.26 22.32
N GLN A 224 -18.81 -17.65 21.87
CA GLN A 224 -18.32 -19.01 22.14
C GLN A 224 -17.71 -19.09 23.54
N ALA A 225 -17.95 -20.21 24.21
CA ALA A 225 -17.24 -20.52 25.44
C ALA A 225 -15.77 -20.82 25.12
N LEU A 226 -14.86 -20.10 25.77
CA LEU A 226 -13.46 -20.50 25.86
C LEU A 226 -13.41 -21.84 26.61
N ARG A 227 -12.85 -22.84 25.94
CA ARG A 227 -12.78 -24.23 26.42
C ARG A 227 -11.36 -24.55 26.84
N PHE A 228 -11.18 -24.81 28.12
CA PHE A 228 -9.91 -25.16 28.71
C PHE A 228 -9.95 -26.59 29.23
N TYR A 229 -8.90 -27.37 28.98
CA TYR A 229 -8.69 -28.61 29.70
C TYR A 229 -7.76 -28.33 30.86
N VAL A 230 -8.32 -28.32 32.08
CA VAL A 230 -7.60 -27.97 33.30
C VAL A 230 -7.36 -29.23 34.13
N LEU A 231 -6.13 -29.37 34.62
CA LEU A 231 -5.72 -30.41 35.55
C LEU A 231 -5.12 -29.74 36.79
N LEU A 232 -5.72 -30.01 37.95
CA LEU A 232 -5.25 -29.52 39.23
C LEU A 232 -4.43 -30.62 39.92
N PHE A 233 -3.31 -30.22 40.52
CA PHE A 233 -2.41 -31.13 41.22
C PHE A 233 -2.30 -30.70 42.69
N GLY A 234 -2.47 -31.67 43.58
CA GLY A 234 -2.27 -31.51 45.02
C GLY A 234 -1.17 -32.43 45.51
N TYR A 235 -0.52 -32.07 46.61
CA TYR A 235 0.39 -32.97 47.30
C TYR A 235 -0.41 -33.89 48.22
N ASP A 236 -0.19 -35.19 48.10
CA ASP A 236 -0.71 -36.15 49.08
C ASP A 236 0.10 -36.09 50.38
N TYR A 237 -0.35 -36.86 51.37
CA TYR A 237 0.31 -36.94 52.68
C TYR A 237 1.79 -37.38 52.60
N PHE A 238 2.18 -38.07 51.53
CA PHE A 238 3.54 -38.56 51.30
C PHE A 238 4.39 -37.59 50.46
N GLY A 239 3.86 -36.42 50.10
CA GLY A 239 4.55 -35.43 49.27
C GLY A 239 4.59 -35.77 47.78
N SER A 240 3.79 -36.73 47.33
CA SER A 240 3.61 -37.07 45.91
C SER A 240 2.57 -36.16 45.28
N LEU A 241 2.85 -35.70 44.05
CA LEU A 241 1.94 -34.84 43.31
C LEU A 241 0.86 -35.68 42.61
N ILE A 242 -0.40 -35.54 43.02
CA ILE A 242 -1.54 -36.32 42.51
C ILE A 242 -2.61 -35.37 41.96
N ALA A 243 -3.32 -35.80 40.91
CA ALA A 243 -4.47 -35.08 40.38
C ALA A 243 -5.55 -34.93 41.48
N THR A 244 -5.98 -33.69 41.73
CA THR A 244 -6.98 -33.35 42.75
C THR A 244 -8.13 -32.55 42.12
N ASP A 245 -9.25 -32.46 42.83
CA ASP A 245 -10.28 -31.47 42.55
C ASP A 245 -9.95 -30.13 43.23
N GLY A 246 -10.57 -29.05 42.76
CA GLY A 246 -10.36 -27.73 43.34
C GLY A 246 -11.17 -26.64 42.64
N ILE A 247 -11.19 -25.47 43.27
CA ILE A 247 -11.84 -24.26 42.75
C ILE A 247 -10.79 -23.48 41.96
N LEU A 248 -11.12 -23.19 40.70
CA LEU A 248 -10.37 -22.32 39.82
C LEU A 248 -11.06 -20.96 39.79
N GLU A 249 -10.37 -19.93 40.25
CA GLU A 249 -10.85 -18.55 40.15
C GLU A 249 -10.37 -17.95 38.83
N ILE A 250 -11.30 -17.45 38.01
CA ILE A 250 -11.03 -16.82 36.72
C ILE A 250 -11.30 -15.32 36.86
N TYR A 251 -10.26 -14.53 36.66
CA TYR A 251 -10.33 -13.07 36.68
C TYR A 251 -10.21 -12.53 35.27
N ASP A 252 -11.14 -11.68 34.85
CA ASP A 252 -11.14 -11.07 33.52
C ASP A 252 -11.19 -9.52 33.58
N GLY A 253 -10.65 -8.97 34.67
CA GLY A 253 -10.57 -7.52 34.92
C GLY A 253 -11.91 -6.82 35.22
N LEU A 254 -13.06 -7.46 35.04
CA LEU A 254 -14.41 -6.93 35.31
C LEU A 254 -15.24 -7.83 36.23
N THR A 255 -15.11 -9.15 36.08
CA THR A 255 -15.83 -10.16 36.87
C THR A 255 -14.86 -11.20 37.42
N VAL A 256 -15.27 -11.84 38.51
CA VAL A 256 -14.59 -13.02 39.08
C VAL A 256 -15.57 -14.17 38.98
N ASP A 257 -15.20 -15.21 38.23
CA ASP A 257 -15.97 -16.45 38.12
C ASP A 257 -15.25 -17.61 38.79
N ASN A 258 -15.98 -18.36 39.61
CA ASN A 258 -15.45 -19.53 40.31
C ASN A 258 -15.92 -20.79 39.60
N ILE A 259 -14.99 -21.54 39.01
CA ILE A 259 -15.29 -22.78 38.32
C ILE A 259 -14.68 -23.94 39.09
N TYR A 260 -15.53 -24.91 39.44
CA TYR A 260 -15.08 -26.11 40.13
C TYR A 260 -14.60 -27.16 39.12
N ALA A 261 -13.33 -27.52 39.17
CA ALA A 261 -12.72 -28.52 38.30
C ALA A 261 -12.64 -29.87 39.02
N ARG A 262 -13.23 -30.92 38.42
CA ARG A 262 -13.23 -32.29 38.96
C ARG A 262 -12.72 -33.30 37.91
N PRO A 263 -11.67 -34.08 38.21
CA PRO A 263 -11.19 -35.15 37.33
C PRO A 263 -12.31 -36.17 37.05
N LYS A 264 -12.46 -36.61 35.79
CA LYS A 264 -13.42 -37.67 35.42
C LYS A 264 -12.75 -39.05 35.52
N PRO A 265 -13.51 -40.15 35.76
CA PRO A 265 -12.95 -41.50 35.86
C PRO A 265 -12.14 -41.94 34.63
N ASP A 266 -12.54 -41.48 33.44
CA ASP A 266 -11.93 -41.87 32.15
C ASP A 266 -11.07 -40.74 31.51
N SER A 267 -10.92 -39.60 32.19
CA SER A 267 -10.13 -38.45 31.71
C SER A 267 -9.49 -37.71 32.87
N ILE A 268 -8.16 -37.63 32.85
CA ILE A 268 -7.38 -36.94 33.89
C ILE A 268 -7.70 -35.43 33.90
N CYS A 269 -8.05 -34.83 32.76
CA CYS A 269 -8.36 -33.39 32.66
C CYS A 269 -9.87 -33.09 32.79
N SER A 270 -10.19 -31.94 33.40
CA SER A 270 -11.54 -31.36 33.46
C SER A 270 -11.74 -30.33 32.34
N LEU A 271 -12.82 -30.43 31.56
CA LEU A 271 -13.20 -29.38 30.62
C LEU A 271 -13.87 -28.24 31.38
N VAL A 272 -13.26 -27.06 31.32
CA VAL A 272 -13.77 -25.79 31.87
C VAL A 272 -14.22 -24.91 30.72
N GLU A 273 -15.48 -24.48 30.77
CA GLU A 273 -16.05 -23.55 29.80
C GLU A 273 -16.23 -22.17 30.48
N TYR A 274 -15.55 -21.16 29.95
CA TYR A 274 -15.71 -19.77 30.39
C TYR A 274 -16.27 -18.93 29.25
N LYS A 275 -17.30 -18.13 29.51
CA LYS A 275 -17.91 -17.24 28.51
C LYS A 275 -17.62 -15.80 28.90
N PRO A 276 -16.65 -15.13 28.24
CA PRO A 276 -16.39 -13.73 28.49
C PRO A 276 -17.63 -12.88 28.19
N ASN A 277 -18.05 -12.07 29.15
CA ASN A 277 -19.15 -11.12 28.99
C ASN A 277 -18.59 -9.69 29.00
N HIS A 278 -17.96 -9.28 27.90
CA HIS A 278 -17.34 -7.97 27.77
C HIS A 278 -18.12 -7.03 26.86
N ALA A 279 -18.13 -5.75 27.22
CA ALA A 279 -18.56 -4.69 26.34
C ALA A 279 -17.57 -4.57 25.15
N PRO A 280 -18.04 -4.19 23.94
CA PRO A 280 -17.25 -4.18 22.69
C PRO A 280 -16.07 -3.18 22.65
N SER A 281 -15.73 -2.52 23.77
CA SER A 281 -14.70 -1.48 23.86
C SER A 281 -13.29 -1.98 24.13
N HIS A 282 -13.11 -3.25 24.52
CA HIS A 282 -11.83 -3.80 24.96
C HIS A 282 -11.33 -4.86 23.98
N VAL A 283 -10.09 -4.70 23.51
CA VAL A 283 -9.52 -5.54 22.45
C VAL A 283 -8.68 -6.66 23.01
N LYS A 284 -7.88 -6.38 24.05
CA LYS A 284 -7.02 -7.38 24.70
C LYS A 284 -7.42 -7.49 26.16
N HIS A 285 -7.72 -8.71 26.57
CA HIS A 285 -8.15 -9.08 27.91
C HIS A 285 -7.12 -10.07 28.50
N THR A 286 -6.92 -10.01 29.81
CA THR A 286 -6.02 -10.93 30.52
C THR A 286 -6.85 -11.77 31.46
N ILE A 287 -6.94 -13.07 31.17
CA ILE A 287 -7.51 -14.06 32.08
C ILE A 287 -6.44 -14.43 33.09
N VAL A 288 -6.77 -14.33 34.37
CA VAL A 288 -5.92 -14.86 35.44
C VAL A 288 -6.59 -16.07 36.04
N PHE A 289 -5.87 -17.19 36.06
CA PHE A 289 -6.27 -18.36 36.82
C PHE A 289 -5.56 -18.33 38.17
N ALA A 290 -6.32 -18.31 39.26
CA ALA A 290 -5.78 -18.41 40.60
C ALA A 290 -6.26 -19.69 41.30
N THR A 291 -5.38 -20.23 42.15
CA THR A 291 -5.69 -21.27 43.13
C THR A 291 -5.43 -20.71 44.54
N ASN A 292 -5.98 -21.33 45.59
CA ASN A 292 -5.76 -20.93 46.99
C ASN A 292 -4.27 -20.83 47.39
N THR A 293 -3.38 -21.49 46.65
CA THR A 293 -1.93 -21.41 46.82
C THR A 293 -1.31 -20.54 45.72
N SER A 294 -1.29 -19.20 45.92
CA SER A 294 -0.45 -18.12 45.34
C SER A 294 0.15 -18.20 43.91
N SER A 295 -0.28 -19.16 43.08
CA SER A 295 0.16 -19.35 41.70
C SER A 295 -0.90 -18.73 40.79
N LEU A 296 -0.47 -17.69 40.07
CA LEU A 296 -1.29 -16.96 39.11
C LEU A 296 -0.80 -17.32 37.70
N ILE A 297 -1.69 -17.87 36.88
CA ILE A 297 -1.41 -18.08 35.46
C ILE A 297 -2.08 -16.95 34.70
N HIS A 298 -1.29 -16.13 34.02
CA HIS A 298 -1.77 -15.05 33.17
C HIS A 298 -1.92 -15.54 31.73
N TRP A 299 -3.08 -15.32 31.15
CA TRP A 299 -3.35 -15.64 29.75
C TRP A 299 -3.99 -14.45 29.04
N ASP A 300 -3.27 -13.89 28.09
CA ASP A 300 -3.76 -12.79 27.27
C ASP A 300 -4.53 -13.32 26.07
N TYR A 301 -5.72 -12.78 25.82
CA TYR A 301 -6.52 -13.07 24.64
C TYR A 301 -7.10 -11.80 24.03
N ILE A 302 -7.36 -11.82 22.72
CA ILE A 302 -7.92 -10.69 21.98
C ILE A 302 -9.40 -10.97 21.67
N VAL A 303 -10.29 -10.06 22.07
CA VAL A 303 -11.73 -10.10 21.75
C VAL A 303 -11.98 -9.05 20.67
N ASN A 304 -12.10 -9.52 19.42
CA ASN A 304 -12.25 -8.73 18.19
C ASN A 304 -11.05 -7.82 17.87
N GLU A 305 -10.46 -7.99 16.69
CA GLU A 305 -9.51 -7.00 16.17
C GLU A 305 -10.21 -5.64 15.98
N CYS A 306 -9.43 -4.56 16.01
CA CYS A 306 -9.98 -3.23 15.78
C CYS A 306 -10.58 -3.13 14.37
N PRO A 307 -11.78 -2.52 14.22
CA PRO A 307 -12.38 -2.24 12.91
C PRO A 307 -11.43 -1.40 12.04
N ILE A 308 -11.61 -1.48 10.73
CA ILE A 308 -10.78 -0.72 9.78
C ILE A 308 -10.85 0.77 10.11
N GLY A 309 -9.68 1.42 10.12
CA GLY A 309 -9.53 2.81 10.56
C GLY A 309 -9.19 2.97 12.04
N PHE A 310 -9.22 1.90 12.83
CA PHE A 310 -8.83 1.87 14.23
C PHE A 310 -7.64 0.93 14.46
N SER A 311 -6.79 1.24 15.46
CA SER A 311 -5.69 0.38 15.90
C SER A 311 -5.64 0.30 17.42
N THR A 312 -5.11 -0.80 17.94
CA THR A 312 -4.95 -0.99 19.38
C THR A 312 -3.95 0.01 19.97
N LYS A 313 -4.37 0.76 21.00
CA LYS A 313 -3.51 1.64 21.77
C LYS A 313 -3.60 1.27 23.26
N SER A 314 -2.45 1.26 23.94
CA SER A 314 -2.38 1.08 25.38
C SER A 314 -2.66 2.41 26.08
N SER A 315 -3.70 2.44 26.92
CA SER A 315 -4.01 3.58 27.79
C SER A 315 -4.32 3.04 29.20
N GLN A 316 -3.58 3.51 30.21
CA GLN A 316 -3.80 3.14 31.63
C GLN A 316 -3.87 1.62 31.89
N GLY A 317 -3.04 0.83 31.21
CA GLY A 317 -3.01 -0.64 31.36
C GLY A 317 -4.12 -1.40 30.64
N ARG A 318 -4.93 -0.72 29.81
CA ARG A 318 -5.97 -1.34 28.97
C ARG A 318 -5.68 -1.10 27.49
N PHE A 319 -5.97 -2.10 26.65
CA PHE A 319 -5.84 -2.00 25.20
C PHE A 319 -7.19 -1.62 24.58
N ILE A 320 -7.30 -0.40 24.08
CA ILE A 320 -8.52 0.17 23.48
C ILE A 320 -8.24 0.47 22.00
N CYS A 321 -9.23 0.32 21.12
CA CYS A 321 -9.13 0.80 19.74
C CYS A 321 -9.13 2.33 19.70
N ALA A 322 -8.01 2.92 19.29
CA ALA A 322 -7.90 4.34 18.97
C ALA A 322 -7.84 4.52 17.44
N CYS A 323 -7.77 5.75 16.94
CA CYS A 323 -7.53 5.99 15.52
C CYS A 323 -6.27 5.25 15.05
N SER A 324 -6.39 4.51 13.95
CA SER A 324 -5.26 3.89 13.27
C SER A 324 -4.24 4.93 12.81
N GLN A 325 -2.97 4.54 12.63
CA GLN A 325 -1.94 5.41 12.07
C GLN A 325 -2.33 5.98 10.69
N SER A 326 -3.10 5.23 9.91
CA SER A 326 -3.65 5.63 8.60
C SER A 326 -4.68 6.76 8.66
N VAL A 327 -5.40 6.89 9.78
CA VAL A 327 -6.48 7.89 9.97
C VAL A 327 -6.01 9.02 10.89
N SER A 328 -5.09 8.72 11.80
CA SER A 328 -4.59 9.65 12.81
C SER A 328 -3.87 10.83 12.17
N ARG A 329 -4.42 12.04 12.33
CA ARG A 329 -3.85 13.32 11.90
C ARG A 329 -4.28 14.42 12.88
N GLU A 330 -3.63 15.58 12.83
CA GLU A 330 -4.11 16.75 13.55
C GLU A 330 -5.57 17.02 13.18
N ASN A 331 -6.41 17.35 14.16
CA ASN A 331 -7.85 17.63 13.99
C ASN A 331 -8.74 16.45 13.58
N VAL A 332 -8.26 15.20 13.69
CA VAL A 332 -9.07 13.99 13.51
C VAL A 332 -9.30 13.31 14.85
N THR A 333 -10.55 12.96 15.14
CA THR A 333 -10.97 12.23 16.33
C THR A 333 -11.80 11.01 15.94
N CYS A 334 -11.56 9.87 16.57
CA CYS A 334 -12.31 8.64 16.30
C CYS A 334 -13.04 8.18 17.55
N ASN A 335 -14.32 7.82 17.40
CA ASN A 335 -15.14 7.26 18.47
C ASN A 335 -15.45 5.80 18.17
N ILE A 336 -14.90 4.90 19.00
CA ILE A 336 -15.04 3.45 18.83
C ILE A 336 -16.47 2.97 19.11
N THR A 337 -17.20 3.58 20.04
CA THR A 337 -18.55 3.13 20.45
C THR A 337 -19.55 3.28 19.30
N THR A 338 -19.41 4.33 18.49
CA THR A 338 -20.28 4.64 17.36
C THR A 338 -19.67 4.27 16.01
N LEU A 339 -18.41 3.84 15.97
CA LEU A 339 -17.59 3.63 14.77
C LEU A 339 -17.52 4.87 13.86
N THR A 340 -17.54 6.06 14.46
CA THR A 340 -17.54 7.34 13.72
C THR A 340 -16.18 8.00 13.77
N ILE A 341 -15.83 8.65 12.67
CA ILE A 341 -14.63 9.49 12.54
C ILE A 341 -15.10 10.92 12.34
N THR A 342 -14.49 11.85 13.07
CA THR A 342 -14.78 13.28 12.99
C THR A 342 -13.50 14.02 12.65
N HIS A 343 -13.51 14.81 11.57
CA HIS A 343 -12.42 15.71 11.24
C HIS A 343 -12.89 17.16 11.23
N ASN A 344 -12.02 18.09 11.63
CA ASN A 344 -12.29 19.52 11.66
C ASN A 344 -11.55 20.23 10.51
N GLY A 345 -12.20 20.36 9.35
CA GLY A 345 -11.69 21.13 8.20
C GLY A 345 -11.72 20.41 6.85
N LEU A 346 -10.99 20.96 5.88
CA LEU A 346 -10.86 20.55 4.47
C LEU A 346 -10.03 19.26 4.29
N LEU A 347 -10.49 18.15 4.85
CA LEU A 347 -9.89 16.82 4.72
C LEU A 347 -10.90 15.88 4.04
N TRP A 348 -10.40 14.82 3.42
CA TRP A 348 -11.23 13.70 3.00
C TRP A 348 -10.56 12.38 3.39
N ILE A 349 -11.32 11.54 4.08
CA ILE A 349 -10.86 10.26 4.59
C ILE A 349 -11.78 9.16 4.06
N GLY A 350 -11.21 8.15 3.41
CA GLY A 350 -12.00 7.05 2.86
C GLY A 350 -11.16 5.92 2.31
N MET A 351 -11.85 4.86 1.87
CA MET A 351 -11.20 3.65 1.35
C MET A 351 -10.80 3.82 -0.12
N TYR A 352 -9.65 3.26 -0.51
CA TYR A 352 -9.20 3.25 -1.91
C TYR A 352 -10.00 2.27 -2.78
N ASN A 353 -10.19 1.04 -2.30
CA ASN A 353 -10.81 -0.05 -3.06
C ASN A 353 -12.33 -0.07 -2.80
N THR A 354 -13.10 0.51 -3.72
CA THR A 354 -14.57 0.65 -3.64
C THR A 354 -15.33 -0.47 -4.37
N SER A 355 -14.63 -1.48 -4.90
CA SER A 355 -15.23 -2.48 -5.80
C SER A 355 -16.05 -3.58 -5.13
N THR A 356 -16.12 -3.62 -3.80
CA THR A 356 -17.00 -4.54 -3.06
C THR A 356 -17.73 -3.78 -1.96
N SER A 357 -19.06 -4.01 -1.84
CA SER A 357 -19.84 -3.52 -0.70
C SER A 357 -19.20 -4.05 0.58
N PHE A 358 -18.57 -3.15 1.32
CA PHE A 358 -17.70 -3.52 2.42
C PHE A 358 -18.46 -3.44 3.74
N ASN A 359 -18.32 -4.47 4.58
CA ASN A 359 -18.85 -4.42 5.94
C ASN A 359 -17.80 -3.77 6.85
N ALA A 360 -18.09 -2.59 7.42
CA ALA A 360 -17.17 -1.86 8.30
C ALA A 360 -16.73 -2.63 9.56
N THR A 361 -17.37 -3.76 9.86
CA THR A 361 -16.99 -4.68 10.94
C THR A 361 -16.08 -5.82 10.48
N ALA A 362 -15.68 -5.89 9.21
CA ALA A 362 -14.86 -6.98 8.67
C ALA A 362 -13.37 -6.63 8.63
N ASN A 363 -12.52 -7.59 9.00
CA ASN A 363 -11.07 -7.47 8.97
C ASN A 363 -10.58 -7.78 7.55
N ASN A 364 -10.71 -6.83 6.63
CA ASN A 364 -10.17 -7.02 5.28
C ASN A 364 -8.67 -6.76 5.32
N ILE A 365 -7.88 -7.81 5.10
CA ILE A 365 -6.41 -7.83 5.22
C ILE A 365 -5.73 -6.86 4.23
N ASP A 366 -6.43 -6.43 3.17
CA ASP A 366 -5.91 -5.55 2.10
C ASP A 366 -6.57 -4.15 2.03
N ALA A 367 -7.01 -3.61 3.16
CA ALA A 367 -7.62 -2.28 3.19
C ALA A 367 -6.58 -1.15 3.13
N CYS A 368 -6.71 -0.27 2.14
CA CYS A 368 -5.91 0.96 2.02
C CYS A 368 -6.80 2.19 2.21
N ILE A 369 -6.39 3.07 3.11
CA ILE A 369 -7.07 4.31 3.47
C ILE A 369 -6.36 5.49 2.82
N ILE A 370 -7.16 6.41 2.28
CA ILE A 370 -6.77 7.74 1.82
C ILE A 370 -7.07 8.72 2.95
N ASN A 371 -6.10 9.56 3.31
CA ASN A 371 -6.28 10.63 4.30
C ASN A 371 -5.52 11.87 3.81
N GLU A 372 -6.19 12.69 3.02
CA GLU A 372 -5.56 13.82 2.31
C GLU A 372 -6.38 15.10 2.44
N ASP A 373 -5.71 16.23 2.20
CA ASP A 373 -6.38 17.53 2.16
C ASP A 373 -7.34 17.58 0.97
N CYS A 374 -8.55 18.08 1.18
CA CYS A 374 -9.60 18.16 0.18
C CYS A 374 -10.03 19.60 -0.09
N LEU A 375 -9.65 20.13 -1.26
CA LEU A 375 -9.95 21.51 -1.67
C LEU A 375 -11.24 21.68 -2.49
N LEU A 376 -11.82 20.60 -3.05
CA LEU A 376 -12.99 20.66 -3.92
C LEU A 376 -14.15 19.88 -3.31
N TYR A 377 -15.30 20.54 -3.15
CA TYR A 377 -16.59 19.94 -2.77
C TYR A 377 -16.58 19.12 -1.45
N CYS A 378 -15.58 19.28 -0.60
CA CYS A 378 -15.58 18.75 0.76
C CYS A 378 -16.19 19.75 1.75
N PHE A 379 -16.76 19.23 2.83
CA PHE A 379 -17.34 20.03 3.89
C PHE A 379 -16.25 20.89 4.57
N PRO A 380 -16.41 22.22 4.65
CA PRO A 380 -15.38 23.09 5.24
C PRO A 380 -15.39 23.12 6.77
N ASN A 381 -16.48 22.62 7.38
CA ASN A 381 -16.73 22.61 8.83
C ASN A 381 -16.54 21.20 9.41
N PRO A 382 -16.50 21.04 10.75
CA PRO A 382 -16.44 19.72 11.37
C PRO A 382 -17.54 18.79 10.87
N VAL A 383 -17.14 17.61 10.38
CA VAL A 383 -18.07 16.58 9.90
C VAL A 383 -17.77 15.26 10.59
N THR A 384 -18.84 14.57 10.98
CA THR A 384 -18.76 13.23 11.59
C THR A 384 -19.38 12.24 10.63
N PHE A 385 -18.62 11.21 10.26
CA PHE A 385 -19.02 10.23 9.27
C PHE A 385 -18.59 8.82 9.68
N LYS A 386 -19.04 7.81 8.94
CA LYS A 386 -18.60 6.41 9.12
C LYS A 386 -17.79 6.01 7.89
N LEU A 387 -16.80 5.14 8.04
CA LEU A 387 -16.03 4.62 6.89
C LEU A 387 -16.89 3.89 5.85
N ASN A 388 -18.10 3.43 6.23
CA ASN A 388 -19.07 2.84 5.30
C ASN A 388 -19.87 3.88 4.50
N ASP A 389 -19.92 5.12 4.98
CA ASP A 389 -20.69 6.21 4.39
C ASP A 389 -19.80 7.46 4.36
N THR A 390 -18.91 7.48 3.36
CA THR A 390 -17.93 8.56 3.19
C THR A 390 -18.50 9.79 2.50
N ASP A 391 -19.68 9.67 1.89
CA ASP A 391 -20.30 10.70 1.06
C ASP A 391 -20.77 11.90 1.89
N THR A 392 -21.02 11.71 3.19
CA THR A 392 -21.37 12.79 4.11
C THR A 392 -20.25 13.84 4.27
N GLN A 393 -19.01 13.53 3.86
CA GLN A 393 -17.89 14.48 3.84
C GLN A 393 -17.99 15.49 2.68
N CYS A 394 -18.96 15.33 1.78
CA CYS A 394 -19.10 16.10 0.54
C CYS A 394 -20.26 17.11 0.57
N VAL A 395 -20.20 18.13 -0.28
CA VAL A 395 -21.28 19.11 -0.53
C VAL A 395 -21.84 18.98 -1.96
N ASP A 396 -22.94 19.66 -2.25
CA ASP A 396 -23.55 19.75 -3.60
C ASP A 396 -23.95 18.41 -4.22
N ASN A 397 -24.43 17.44 -3.42
CA ASN A 397 -24.77 16.07 -3.86
C ASN A 397 -23.62 15.35 -4.57
N ARG A 398 -22.37 15.72 -4.22
CA ARG A 398 -21.18 14.95 -4.59
C ARG A 398 -20.92 13.85 -3.57
N GLY A 399 -20.16 12.85 -3.98
CA GLY A 399 -19.78 11.71 -3.16
C GLY A 399 -18.59 10.97 -3.75
N HIS A 400 -18.44 9.70 -3.36
CA HIS A 400 -17.36 8.81 -3.75
C HIS A 400 -15.97 9.37 -3.36
N ARG A 401 -14.92 8.91 -4.06
CA ARG A 401 -13.54 9.22 -3.71
C ARG A 401 -13.30 10.73 -3.83
N MET A 402 -12.93 11.36 -2.72
CA MET A 402 -12.64 12.79 -2.61
C MET A 402 -13.72 13.71 -3.21
N CYS A 403 -15.00 13.34 -3.11
CA CYS A 403 -16.11 14.14 -3.63
C CYS A 403 -16.01 14.42 -5.15
N GLY A 404 -15.39 13.49 -5.89
CA GLY A 404 -15.10 13.63 -7.32
C GLY A 404 -16.31 13.52 -8.23
N SER A 405 -17.29 12.69 -7.86
CA SER A 405 -18.45 12.36 -8.68
C SER A 405 -19.77 12.70 -7.99
N CYS A 406 -20.85 12.73 -8.76
CA CYS A 406 -22.20 12.82 -8.20
C CYS A 406 -22.57 11.51 -7.49
N THR A 407 -23.40 11.62 -6.45
CA THR A 407 -23.99 10.47 -5.76
C THR A 407 -24.96 9.72 -6.67
N GLU A 408 -25.34 8.49 -6.28
CA GLU A 408 -26.33 7.71 -7.03
C GLU A 408 -27.64 8.48 -7.21
N GLY A 409 -28.19 8.46 -8.43
CA GLY A 409 -29.38 9.23 -8.80
C GLY A 409 -29.11 10.68 -9.23
N TYR A 410 -27.87 11.16 -9.16
CA TYR A 410 -27.47 12.50 -9.58
C TYR A 410 -26.46 12.46 -10.74
N SER A 411 -26.46 13.50 -11.58
CA SER A 411 -25.52 13.70 -12.68
C SER A 411 -25.13 15.16 -12.82
N LEU A 412 -24.02 15.44 -13.49
CA LEU A 412 -23.59 16.81 -13.78
C LEU A 412 -24.63 17.53 -14.67
N LEU A 413 -24.96 18.76 -14.30
CA LEU A 413 -25.78 19.64 -15.12
C LEU A 413 -25.00 20.12 -16.34
N MET A 414 -25.66 20.22 -17.50
CA MET A 414 -25.01 20.63 -18.74
C MET A 414 -24.41 22.04 -18.60
N GLY A 415 -23.08 22.14 -18.76
CA GLY A 415 -22.36 23.41 -18.64
C GLY A 415 -22.04 23.85 -17.20
N SER A 416 -22.26 23.00 -16.20
CA SER A 416 -21.94 23.29 -14.78
C SER A 416 -21.29 22.09 -14.10
N ASN A 417 -20.60 22.36 -12.99
CA ASN A 417 -20.01 21.32 -12.13
C ASN A 417 -20.94 20.89 -10.98
N LYS A 418 -22.17 21.44 -10.93
CA LYS A 418 -23.20 21.12 -9.93
C LYS A 418 -23.91 19.81 -10.30
N CYS A 419 -24.15 18.96 -9.31
CA CYS A 419 -24.88 17.71 -9.48
C CYS A 419 -26.39 17.95 -9.35
N GLY A 420 -27.13 17.64 -10.41
CA GLY A 420 -28.59 17.69 -10.47
C GLY A 420 -29.19 16.29 -10.44
N GLN A 421 -30.41 16.18 -9.92
CA GLN A 421 -31.12 14.91 -9.86
C GLN A 421 -31.53 14.47 -11.27
N CYS A 422 -31.26 13.22 -11.60
CA CYS A 422 -31.67 12.64 -12.88
C CYS A 422 -33.19 12.46 -12.88
N HIS A 423 -33.91 13.29 -13.64
CA HIS A 423 -35.33 13.01 -13.94
C HIS A 423 -35.44 11.82 -14.92
N ASP A 424 -36.59 11.15 -14.91
CA ASP A 424 -36.90 9.90 -15.64
C ASP A 424 -36.21 9.73 -16.99
N ASN A 425 -35.83 8.49 -17.32
CA ASN A 425 -35.18 8.10 -18.57
C ASN A 425 -35.83 8.68 -19.85
N TYR A 426 -37.13 8.96 -19.83
CA TYR A 426 -37.88 9.56 -20.93
C TYR A 426 -37.44 11.00 -21.27
N MET A 427 -37.09 11.80 -20.26
CA MET A 427 -36.64 13.17 -20.47
C MET A 427 -35.25 13.20 -21.13
N MET A 428 -34.36 12.27 -20.76
CA MET A 428 -33.03 12.17 -21.37
C MET A 428 -33.11 11.75 -22.85
N ILE A 429 -33.97 10.78 -23.18
CA ILE A 429 -34.25 10.39 -24.58
C ILE A 429 -34.83 11.59 -25.37
N THR A 430 -35.71 12.37 -24.76
CA THR A 430 -36.31 13.55 -25.38
C THR A 430 -35.25 14.63 -25.67
N TRP A 431 -34.33 14.89 -24.74
CA TRP A 431 -33.22 15.81 -24.96
C TRP A 431 -32.26 15.32 -26.04
N ILE A 432 -31.89 14.03 -26.06
CA ILE A 432 -31.04 13.46 -27.11
C ILE A 432 -31.71 13.59 -28.48
N ALA A 433 -32.98 13.24 -28.58
CA ALA A 433 -33.74 13.38 -29.82
C ALA A 433 -33.84 14.85 -30.26
N LEU A 434 -34.07 15.78 -29.33
CA LEU A 434 -34.09 17.21 -29.60
C LEU A 434 -32.74 17.71 -30.11
N PHE A 435 -31.62 17.37 -29.45
CA PHE A 435 -30.29 17.76 -29.91
C PHE A 435 -29.92 17.12 -31.25
N ALA A 436 -30.32 15.86 -31.50
CA ALA A 436 -30.12 15.21 -32.79
C ALA A 436 -30.91 15.92 -33.90
N VAL A 437 -32.20 16.22 -33.66
CA VAL A 437 -33.05 16.94 -34.61
C VAL A 437 -32.57 18.37 -34.82
N MET A 438 -32.19 19.09 -33.77
CA MET A 438 -31.60 20.42 -33.87
C MET A 438 -30.25 20.40 -34.59
N GLY A 439 -29.44 19.37 -34.40
CA GLY A 439 -28.20 19.15 -35.14
C GLY A 439 -28.46 18.94 -36.63
N VAL A 440 -29.43 18.08 -36.99
CA VAL A 440 -29.85 17.88 -38.38
C VAL A 440 -30.44 19.16 -38.98
N LEU A 441 -31.30 19.88 -38.24
CA LEU A 441 -31.85 21.17 -38.64
C LEU A 441 -30.75 22.22 -38.87
N LEU A 442 -29.76 22.28 -37.98
CA LEU A 442 -28.60 23.15 -38.14
C LEU A 442 -27.82 22.78 -39.40
N VAL A 443 -27.58 21.50 -39.66
CA VAL A 443 -26.91 21.04 -40.89
C VAL A 443 -27.74 21.39 -42.13
N VAL A 444 -29.05 21.17 -42.11
CA VAL A 444 -29.96 21.54 -43.21
C VAL A 444 -29.99 23.06 -43.41
N LEU A 445 -30.02 23.85 -42.33
CA LEU A 445 -29.95 25.31 -42.36
C LEU A 445 -28.61 25.76 -42.96
N LEU A 446 -27.50 25.17 -42.55
CA LEU A 446 -26.17 25.45 -43.11
C LEU A 446 -26.11 25.09 -44.61
N ILE A 447 -26.72 23.98 -45.04
CA ILE A 447 -26.81 23.60 -46.46
C ILE A 447 -27.71 24.58 -47.23
N ALA A 448 -28.89 24.90 -46.71
CA ALA A 448 -29.87 25.80 -47.35
C ALA A 448 -29.33 27.24 -47.47
N LEU A 449 -28.57 27.70 -46.47
CA LEU A 449 -27.88 28.99 -46.49
C LEU A 449 -26.54 28.94 -47.25
N ASN A 450 -26.17 27.80 -47.86
CA ASN A 450 -24.87 27.56 -48.51
C ASN A 450 -23.64 27.85 -47.63
N LEU A 451 -23.81 27.79 -46.30
CA LEU A 451 -22.78 27.95 -45.26
C LEU A 451 -22.00 26.66 -45.00
N SER A 452 -21.77 25.83 -46.02
CA SER A 452 -20.96 24.63 -45.83
C SER A 452 -19.47 24.99 -45.75
N VAL A 453 -18.77 24.39 -44.78
CA VAL A 453 -17.31 24.52 -44.57
C VAL A 453 -16.51 24.02 -45.80
N SER A 454 -17.15 23.29 -46.70
CA SER A 454 -16.57 22.78 -47.94
C SER A 454 -16.91 23.61 -49.19
N VAL A 455 -18.00 24.37 -49.23
CA VAL A 455 -18.42 25.15 -50.45
C VAL A 455 -18.31 26.67 -50.24
N GLY A 456 -18.35 27.19 -49.01
CA GLY A 456 -18.28 28.64 -48.73
C GLY A 456 -16.91 29.14 -48.25
N THR A 457 -16.21 28.41 -47.37
CA THR A 457 -14.96 28.91 -46.75
C THR A 457 -13.71 28.48 -47.50
N LEU A 458 -13.66 27.26 -48.08
CA LEU A 458 -12.49 26.76 -48.82
C LEU A 458 -12.48 27.27 -50.27
N ASN A 459 -13.63 27.28 -50.94
CA ASN A 459 -13.82 28.02 -52.19
C ASN A 459 -13.78 29.53 -51.96
N GLY A 460 -14.24 30.03 -50.80
CA GLY A 460 -14.05 31.42 -50.40
C GLY A 460 -12.56 31.78 -50.23
N LEU A 461 -11.75 30.91 -49.64
CA LEU A 461 -10.28 31.05 -49.53
C LEU A 461 -9.57 30.92 -50.87
N LEU A 462 -10.01 30.00 -51.75
CA LEU A 462 -9.49 29.86 -53.11
C LEU A 462 -9.90 31.04 -54.01
N PHE A 463 -11.14 31.52 -53.88
CA PHE A 463 -11.67 32.69 -54.58
C PHE A 463 -11.07 33.97 -54.03
N TYR A 464 -10.83 34.08 -52.72
CA TYR A 464 -10.12 35.17 -52.06
C TYR A 464 -8.64 35.16 -52.43
N ALA A 465 -7.97 34.01 -52.45
CA ALA A 465 -6.59 33.87 -52.94
C ALA A 465 -6.49 34.23 -54.43
N ASN A 466 -7.49 33.85 -55.25
CA ASN A 466 -7.55 34.20 -56.67
C ASN A 466 -7.91 35.69 -56.90
N ILE A 467 -8.74 36.30 -56.05
CA ILE A 467 -9.09 37.74 -56.09
C ILE A 467 -7.92 38.60 -55.60
N VAL A 468 -7.26 38.22 -54.51
CA VAL A 468 -6.06 38.91 -53.98
C VAL A 468 -4.90 38.80 -54.99
N LYS A 469 -4.80 37.69 -55.72
CA LYS A 469 -3.81 37.50 -56.80
C LYS A 469 -4.16 38.25 -58.10
N ARG A 470 -5.43 38.59 -58.35
CA ARG A 470 -5.89 39.18 -59.63
C ARG A 470 -6.37 40.64 -59.57
N TYR A 471 -6.78 41.15 -58.40
CA TYR A 471 -7.30 42.51 -58.25
C TYR A 471 -6.77 43.17 -56.96
N GLY A 472 -5.57 43.75 -57.04
CA GLY A 472 -5.01 44.61 -55.98
C GLY A 472 -5.83 45.87 -55.64
N LYS A 473 -6.93 46.15 -56.36
CA LYS A 473 -7.80 47.32 -56.12
C LYS A 473 -9.12 47.02 -55.38
N ILE A 474 -9.58 45.77 -55.31
CA ILE A 474 -10.88 45.41 -54.67
C ILE A 474 -10.74 45.05 -53.18
N SER A 475 -9.50 44.86 -52.69
CA SER A 475 -9.19 44.80 -51.24
C SER A 475 -9.68 46.01 -50.44
N ARG A 476 -10.08 47.11 -51.11
CA ARG A 476 -10.67 48.30 -50.49
C ARG A 476 -12.18 48.24 -50.28
N LEU A 477 -12.90 47.25 -50.83
CA LEU A 477 -14.37 47.22 -50.85
C LEU A 477 -14.99 46.12 -49.99
N MET A 478 -14.33 44.96 -49.82
CA MET A 478 -14.68 43.98 -48.79
C MET A 478 -13.73 44.20 -47.61
N GLY A 479 -14.30 44.65 -46.48
CA GLY A 479 -13.60 45.34 -45.40
C GLY A 479 -12.32 44.68 -44.88
N SER A 480 -11.40 45.53 -44.41
CA SER A 480 -10.06 45.25 -43.89
C SER A 480 -9.99 44.34 -42.64
N HIS A 481 -11.09 43.70 -42.24
CA HIS A 481 -11.25 43.09 -40.92
C HIS A 481 -11.31 41.56 -40.91
N ALA A 482 -11.31 40.88 -42.07
CA ALA A 482 -11.42 39.41 -42.12
C ALA A 482 -10.22 38.68 -41.48
N VAL A 483 -8.98 39.12 -41.76
CA VAL A 483 -7.77 38.51 -41.18
C VAL A 483 -7.68 38.77 -39.66
N PRO A 484 -7.89 40.01 -39.16
CA PRO A 484 -7.99 40.26 -37.73
C PRO A 484 -9.05 39.41 -37.02
N VAL A 485 -10.28 39.32 -37.55
CA VAL A 485 -11.37 38.53 -36.94
C VAL A 485 -11.00 37.04 -36.87
N LEU A 486 -10.44 36.49 -37.94
CA LEU A 486 -10.00 35.09 -37.98
C LEU A 486 -8.87 34.84 -36.95
N SER A 487 -7.90 35.75 -36.87
CA SER A 487 -6.84 35.70 -35.87
C SER A 487 -7.39 35.74 -34.43
N THR A 488 -8.41 36.58 -34.15
CA THR A 488 -9.08 36.61 -32.84
C THR A 488 -9.77 35.29 -32.52
N LEU A 489 -10.53 34.73 -33.46
CA LEU A 489 -11.24 33.45 -33.27
C LEU A 489 -10.25 32.29 -33.02
N PHE A 490 -9.14 32.24 -33.76
CA PHE A 490 -8.09 31.24 -33.53
C PHE A 490 -7.46 31.38 -32.15
N LEU A 491 -7.20 32.62 -31.71
CA LEU A 491 -6.58 32.88 -30.41
C LEU A 491 -7.53 32.54 -29.24
N LEU A 492 -8.79 32.93 -29.33
CA LEU A 492 -9.82 32.58 -28.33
C LEU A 492 -10.00 31.06 -28.25
N SER A 493 -10.11 30.38 -29.41
CA SER A 493 -10.21 28.93 -29.49
C SER A 493 -8.97 28.24 -28.92
N TYR A 494 -7.78 28.75 -29.22
CA TYR A 494 -6.50 28.27 -28.69
C TYR A 494 -6.49 28.34 -27.15
N THR A 495 -6.89 29.47 -26.55
CA THR A 495 -6.88 29.60 -25.09
C THR A 495 -7.83 28.62 -24.39
N LYS A 496 -9.02 28.39 -24.96
CA LYS A 496 -9.96 27.39 -24.45
C LYS A 496 -9.40 25.97 -24.60
N LEU A 497 -8.80 25.66 -25.75
CA LEU A 497 -8.20 24.36 -26.03
C LEU A 497 -7.05 24.05 -25.05
N VAL A 498 -6.16 25.01 -24.81
CA VAL A 498 -5.07 24.87 -23.83
C VAL A 498 -5.62 24.67 -22.43
N GLY A 499 -6.65 25.43 -22.04
CA GLY A 499 -7.30 25.24 -20.73
C GLY A 499 -7.82 23.82 -20.54
N THR A 500 -8.53 23.28 -21.53
CA THR A 500 -9.02 21.89 -21.49
C THR A 500 -7.88 20.88 -21.41
N ILE A 501 -6.80 21.06 -22.19
CA ILE A 501 -5.62 20.19 -22.15
C ILE A 501 -4.97 20.22 -20.76
N VAL A 502 -4.86 21.39 -20.13
CA VAL A 502 -4.29 21.52 -18.79
C VAL A 502 -5.13 20.74 -17.78
N ILE A 503 -6.47 20.85 -17.82
CA ILE A 503 -7.39 20.10 -16.94
C ILE A 503 -7.21 18.59 -17.11
N VAL A 504 -7.11 18.11 -18.35
CA VAL A 504 -6.88 16.68 -18.65
C VAL A 504 -5.51 16.20 -18.14
N LEU A 505 -4.46 16.99 -18.34
CA LEU A 505 -3.10 16.64 -17.91
C LEU A 505 -2.85 16.93 -16.43
N HIS A 506 -3.85 17.47 -15.71
CA HIS A 506 -3.68 17.82 -14.31
C HIS A 506 -3.76 16.55 -13.45
N LYS A 507 -2.64 16.26 -12.78
CA LYS A 507 -2.43 15.06 -11.98
C LYS A 507 -2.49 15.40 -10.50
N ARG A 508 -3.11 14.54 -9.71
CA ARG A 508 -3.10 14.60 -8.25
C ARG A 508 -2.45 13.33 -7.68
N ASP A 509 -1.42 13.51 -6.87
CA ASP A 509 -0.81 12.39 -6.14
C ASP A 509 -1.44 12.28 -4.76
N VAL A 510 -1.80 11.06 -4.38
CA VAL A 510 -2.45 10.72 -3.13
C VAL A 510 -1.65 9.63 -2.43
N THR A 511 -1.46 9.78 -1.13
CA THR A 511 -0.84 8.75 -0.29
C THR A 511 -1.90 7.76 0.19
N LEU A 512 -1.57 6.47 0.07
CA LEU A 512 -2.35 5.35 0.58
C LEU A 512 -1.63 4.76 1.78
N HIS A 513 -2.37 4.65 2.88
CA HIS A 513 -1.93 3.94 4.07
C HIS A 513 -2.63 2.58 4.11
N CYS A 514 -1.87 1.51 3.84
CA CYS A 514 -2.39 0.15 3.85
C CYS A 514 -2.01 -0.58 5.15
N THR A 515 -2.83 -1.56 5.54
CA THR A 515 -2.67 -2.39 6.75
C THR A 515 -1.32 -3.12 6.85
N ASN A 516 -0.70 -3.49 5.73
CA ASN A 516 0.61 -4.18 5.69
C ASN A 516 1.83 -3.24 5.87
N GLU A 517 1.66 -2.11 6.56
CA GLU A 517 2.66 -1.03 6.77
C GLU A 517 3.25 -0.40 5.50
N SER A 518 2.89 -0.86 4.30
CA SER A 518 3.36 -0.28 3.05
C SER A 518 2.59 1.01 2.74
N VAL A 519 3.25 2.17 2.90
CA VAL A 519 2.77 3.43 2.34
C VAL A 519 2.97 3.40 0.82
N ARG A 520 1.89 3.56 0.05
CA ARG A 520 1.94 3.56 -1.41
C ARG A 520 1.39 4.89 -1.94
N SER A 521 2.03 5.48 -2.93
CA SER A 521 1.45 6.62 -3.65
C SER A 521 0.69 6.16 -4.89
N VAL A 522 -0.47 6.77 -5.14
CA VAL A 522 -1.26 6.58 -6.36
C VAL A 522 -1.55 7.92 -7.01
N SER A 523 -1.40 7.97 -8.33
CA SER A 523 -1.74 9.14 -9.13
C SER A 523 -3.17 9.03 -9.65
N LEU A 524 -3.99 10.01 -9.28
CA LEU A 524 -5.39 10.14 -9.69
C LEU A 524 -5.54 11.34 -10.64
N TRP A 525 -6.59 11.31 -11.46
CA TRP A 525 -6.95 12.48 -12.26
C TRP A 525 -7.53 13.57 -11.34
N TYR A 526 -7.13 14.82 -11.55
CA TYR A 526 -7.49 15.90 -10.62
C TYR A 526 -8.99 16.22 -10.61
N GLU A 527 -9.62 16.25 -11.79
CA GLU A 527 -11.05 16.64 -11.91
C GLU A 527 -11.98 15.56 -11.35
N ASP A 528 -11.67 14.28 -11.61
CA ASP A 528 -12.38 13.14 -11.04
C ASP A 528 -11.39 12.14 -10.41
N PRO A 529 -11.14 12.25 -9.10
CA PRO A 529 -10.26 11.34 -8.35
C PRO A 529 -10.69 9.87 -8.36
N ASN A 530 -11.90 9.54 -8.79
CA ASN A 530 -12.30 8.13 -8.94
C ASN A 530 -11.52 7.42 -10.06
N VAL A 531 -11.01 8.18 -11.04
CA VAL A 531 -10.28 7.64 -12.20
C VAL A 531 -8.77 7.72 -11.97
N GLU A 532 -8.08 6.58 -12.13
CA GLU A 532 -6.62 6.53 -12.09
C GLU A 532 -5.99 7.29 -13.26
N TYR A 533 -4.91 8.02 -12.98
CA TYR A 533 -4.25 8.87 -13.98
C TYR A 533 -3.64 8.03 -15.12
N ALA A 534 -3.87 8.47 -16.35
CA ALA A 534 -3.42 7.81 -17.59
C ALA A 534 -3.82 6.32 -17.72
N LYS A 535 -4.89 5.88 -17.03
CA LYS A 535 -5.43 4.52 -17.10
C LYS A 535 -6.91 4.51 -17.43
N GLY A 536 -7.42 3.33 -17.82
CA GLY A 536 -8.83 3.11 -18.12
C GLY A 536 -9.38 4.15 -19.12
N LYS A 537 -10.49 4.79 -18.76
CA LYS A 537 -11.13 5.83 -19.57
C LYS A 537 -10.25 7.06 -19.79
N HIS A 538 -9.40 7.42 -18.82
CA HIS A 538 -8.52 8.58 -18.92
C HIS A 538 -7.36 8.36 -19.90
N ALA A 539 -6.93 7.12 -20.15
CA ALA A 539 -5.81 6.83 -21.06
C ALA A 539 -6.05 7.37 -22.48
N GLY A 540 -7.27 7.18 -23.01
CA GLY A 540 -7.66 7.70 -24.32
C GLY A 540 -7.68 9.22 -24.37
N LEU A 541 -8.27 9.85 -23.36
CA LEU A 541 -8.34 11.32 -23.24
C LEU A 541 -6.93 11.94 -23.10
N PHE A 542 -6.07 11.32 -22.30
CA PHE A 542 -4.68 11.70 -22.12
C PHE A 542 -3.88 11.62 -23.43
N GLY A 543 -4.03 10.51 -24.17
CA GLY A 543 -3.38 10.33 -25.47
C GLY A 543 -3.84 11.39 -26.50
N PHE A 544 -5.14 11.68 -26.55
CA PHE A 544 -5.69 12.73 -27.42
C PHE A 544 -5.16 14.12 -27.03
N ALA A 545 -5.13 14.45 -25.74
CA ALA A 545 -4.59 15.72 -25.25
C ALA A 545 -3.11 15.89 -25.61
N LEU A 546 -2.29 14.83 -25.51
CA LEU A 546 -0.89 14.86 -25.94
C LEU A 546 -0.76 15.06 -27.45
N LEU A 547 -1.57 14.35 -28.25
CA LEU A 547 -1.58 14.51 -29.71
C LEU A 547 -1.88 15.97 -30.10
N VAL A 548 -2.96 16.54 -29.56
CA VAL A 548 -3.33 17.93 -29.83
C VAL A 548 -2.26 18.92 -29.36
N SER A 549 -1.62 18.63 -28.21
CA SER A 549 -0.53 19.44 -27.69
C SER A 549 0.67 19.47 -28.64
N VAL A 550 1.09 18.31 -29.15
CA VAL A 550 2.25 18.16 -30.03
C VAL A 550 2.01 18.71 -31.42
N PHE A 551 0.84 18.47 -32.02
CA PHE A 551 0.56 18.83 -33.42
C PHE A 551 -0.05 20.21 -33.61
N PHE A 552 -0.70 20.78 -32.60
CA PHE A 552 -1.39 22.08 -32.73
C PHE A 552 -0.91 23.13 -31.73
N VAL A 553 -0.88 22.82 -30.44
CA VAL A 553 -0.59 23.83 -29.40
C VAL A 553 0.87 24.30 -29.44
N ILE A 554 1.81 23.36 -29.44
CA ILE A 554 3.25 23.66 -29.46
C ILE A 554 3.65 24.34 -30.78
N PRO A 555 3.25 23.86 -31.97
CA PRO A 555 3.59 24.53 -33.23
C PRO A 555 3.02 25.95 -33.31
N TYR A 556 1.77 26.16 -32.89
CA TYR A 556 1.15 27.49 -32.93
C TYR A 556 1.81 28.48 -31.95
N THR A 557 2.16 28.04 -30.75
CA THR A 557 2.90 28.90 -29.79
C THR A 557 4.28 29.25 -30.27
N LEU A 558 5.04 28.28 -30.78
CA LEU A 558 6.35 28.52 -31.37
C LEU A 558 6.26 29.45 -32.57
N PHE A 559 5.23 29.28 -33.41
CA PHE A 559 4.99 30.15 -34.57
C PHE A 559 4.81 31.62 -34.18
N LEU A 560 4.06 31.91 -33.11
CA LEU A 560 3.87 33.28 -32.61
C LEU A 560 5.12 33.81 -31.86
N LEU A 561 5.75 32.98 -31.03
CA LEU A 561 6.89 33.36 -30.20
C LEU A 561 8.15 33.63 -31.05
N LEU A 562 8.43 32.77 -32.04
CA LEU A 562 9.61 32.86 -32.90
C LEU A 562 9.35 33.71 -34.15
N SER A 563 8.21 34.40 -34.24
CA SER A 563 7.86 35.25 -35.38
C SER A 563 8.95 36.27 -35.77
N PRO A 564 9.68 36.94 -34.84
CA PRO A 564 10.74 37.88 -35.24
C PRO A 564 11.98 37.18 -35.79
N PHE A 565 12.27 35.96 -35.32
CA PHE A 565 13.36 35.14 -35.85
C PHE A 565 13.06 34.65 -37.26
N TYR A 566 11.83 34.21 -37.50
CA TYR A 566 11.36 33.82 -38.82
C TYR A 566 11.42 34.98 -39.81
N GLU A 567 11.01 36.19 -39.40
CA GLU A 567 11.08 37.37 -40.25
C GLU A 567 12.52 37.75 -40.63
N LYS A 568 13.46 37.64 -39.68
CA LYS A 568 14.88 37.96 -39.92
C LYS A 568 15.65 36.89 -40.72
N TYR A 569 15.32 35.61 -40.54
CA TYR A 569 16.10 34.51 -41.14
C TYR A 569 15.48 33.97 -42.44
N LEU A 570 14.14 33.86 -42.52
CA LEU A 570 13.44 33.33 -43.71
C LEU A 570 13.40 34.32 -44.87
N SER A 571 13.58 35.62 -44.62
CA SER A 571 13.66 36.65 -45.67
C SER A 571 14.89 36.49 -46.58
N ASN A 572 15.94 35.81 -46.12
CA ASN A 572 17.16 35.56 -46.89
C ASN A 572 17.04 34.39 -47.91
N TYR A 573 16.04 33.52 -47.79
CA TYR A 573 15.84 32.37 -48.68
C TYR A 573 14.58 32.53 -49.53
N THR A 574 14.70 32.53 -50.86
CA THR A 574 13.59 32.81 -51.80
C THR A 574 12.37 31.89 -51.64
N LEU A 575 12.57 30.61 -51.35
CA LEU A 575 11.50 29.63 -51.20
C LEU A 575 10.74 29.81 -49.86
N LEU A 576 11.47 30.12 -48.79
CA LEU A 576 10.94 30.33 -47.46
C LEU A 576 10.31 31.72 -47.30
N ASN A 577 10.83 32.73 -48.00
CA ASN A 577 10.25 34.07 -48.07
C ASN A 577 8.86 34.04 -48.73
N LYS A 578 8.68 33.23 -49.77
CA LYS A 578 7.37 33.02 -50.41
C LYS A 578 6.35 32.41 -49.44
N PHE A 579 6.77 31.42 -48.65
CA PHE A 579 5.93 30.82 -47.60
C PHE A 579 5.63 31.82 -46.48
N TRP A 580 6.64 32.53 -45.97
CA TRP A 580 6.49 33.54 -44.91
C TRP A 580 5.58 34.69 -45.32
N SER A 581 5.64 35.14 -46.58
CA SER A 581 4.78 36.20 -47.11
C SER A 581 3.28 35.87 -47.05
N HIS A 582 2.92 34.58 -47.03
CA HIS A 582 1.54 34.12 -46.90
C HIS A 582 1.03 34.21 -45.45
N PHE A 583 1.91 33.98 -44.48
CA PHE A 583 1.59 33.97 -43.05
C PHE A 583 1.79 35.32 -42.36
N LYS A 584 2.59 36.21 -42.95
CA LYS A 584 2.86 37.57 -42.46
C LYS A 584 1.59 38.36 -42.09
N PRO A 585 0.50 38.36 -42.89
CA PRO A 585 -0.74 39.06 -42.53
C PRO A 585 -1.38 38.60 -41.21
N ILE A 586 -1.21 37.34 -40.83
CA ILE A 586 -1.74 36.77 -39.58
C ILE A 586 -0.90 37.26 -38.38
N ILE A 587 0.43 37.23 -38.52
CA ILE A 587 1.35 37.78 -37.50
C ILE A 587 1.11 39.28 -37.31
N ASP A 588 1.03 40.04 -38.40
CA ASP A 588 0.77 41.49 -38.35
C ASP A 588 -0.60 41.81 -37.72
N ALA A 589 -1.57 40.90 -37.76
CA ALA A 589 -2.83 41.07 -37.02
C ALA A 589 -2.67 40.94 -35.50
N TYR A 590 -1.77 40.06 -35.04
CA TYR A 590 -1.45 39.90 -33.62
C TYR A 590 -0.46 40.94 -33.10
N SER A 591 0.58 41.28 -33.87
CA SER A 591 1.67 42.15 -33.43
C SER A 591 1.60 43.57 -34.01
N GLY A 592 0.56 43.88 -34.79
CA GLY A 592 0.39 45.16 -35.49
C GLY A 592 0.54 46.44 -34.63
N PRO A 593 0.09 46.50 -33.37
CA PRO A 593 0.24 47.69 -32.53
C PRO A 593 1.57 47.74 -31.76
N MET A 594 2.44 46.73 -31.90
CA MET A 594 3.71 46.63 -31.18
C MET A 594 4.88 47.11 -32.04
N LYS A 595 5.90 47.71 -31.40
CA LYS A 595 7.19 47.98 -32.08
C LYS A 595 7.84 46.67 -32.54
N ASP A 596 8.64 46.75 -33.60
CA ASP A 596 9.29 45.59 -34.22
C ASP A 596 10.14 44.75 -33.25
N GLU A 597 10.77 45.40 -32.26
CA GLU A 597 11.55 44.74 -31.21
C GLU A 597 10.70 43.93 -30.22
N TYR A 598 9.40 44.22 -30.07
CA TYR A 598 8.49 43.56 -29.12
C TYR A 598 7.46 42.63 -29.79
N ARG A 599 7.58 42.33 -31.09
CA ARG A 599 6.59 41.47 -31.79
C ARG A 599 6.49 40.04 -31.25
N PHE A 600 7.44 39.57 -30.42
CA PHE A 600 7.37 38.27 -29.73
C PHE A 600 6.41 38.23 -28.54
N TRP A 601 5.96 39.38 -28.03
CA TRP A 601 5.13 39.47 -26.81
C TRP A 601 3.85 38.64 -26.88
N PRO A 602 3.07 38.59 -27.98
CA PRO A 602 1.87 37.76 -28.04
C PRO A 602 2.19 36.27 -27.80
N GLY A 603 3.29 35.76 -28.35
CA GLY A 603 3.76 34.41 -28.08
C GLY A 603 4.23 34.22 -26.63
N LEU A 604 4.93 35.20 -26.06
CA LEU A 604 5.40 35.15 -24.67
C LEU A 604 4.23 35.21 -23.66
N LEU A 605 3.15 35.96 -23.95
CA LEU A 605 1.91 35.96 -23.17
C LEU A 605 1.25 34.58 -23.17
N LEU A 606 1.22 33.89 -24.32
CA LEU A 606 0.70 32.53 -24.42
C LEU A 606 1.56 31.53 -23.63
N VAL A 607 2.89 31.66 -23.70
CA VAL A 607 3.83 30.83 -22.93
C VAL A 607 3.67 31.08 -21.44
N ALA A 608 3.54 32.33 -20.99
CA ALA A 608 3.35 32.70 -19.59
C ALA A 608 2.04 32.14 -19.01
N ARG A 609 0.97 32.01 -19.82
CA ARG A 609 -0.30 31.40 -19.41
C ARG A 609 -0.19 29.90 -19.08
N ILE A 610 0.75 29.16 -19.69
CA ILE A 610 0.91 27.72 -19.46
C ILE A 610 1.36 27.40 -18.01
N PRO A 611 2.44 27.98 -17.45
CA PRO A 611 2.82 27.77 -16.05
C PRO A 611 1.86 28.45 -15.07
N LEU A 612 1.27 29.61 -15.42
CA LEU A 612 0.25 30.25 -14.57
C LEU A 612 -0.93 29.30 -14.31
N SER A 613 -1.40 28.57 -15.34
CA SER A 613 -2.45 27.56 -15.21
C SER A 613 -2.10 26.35 -14.32
N ARG A 614 -0.83 26.18 -13.95
CA ARG A 614 -0.34 25.07 -13.09
C ARG A 614 -0.14 25.45 -11.63
N THR A 615 -0.21 26.74 -11.29
CA THR A 615 0.06 27.19 -9.92
C THR A 615 -1.18 27.07 -9.04
N LYS A 616 -1.00 26.62 -7.80
CA LYS A 616 -2.05 26.56 -6.76
C LYS A 616 -2.82 27.90 -6.58
N CYS A 617 -2.18 29.01 -6.94
CA CYS A 617 -2.77 30.36 -6.92
C CYS A 617 -3.84 30.55 -8.01
N TYR A 618 -3.65 29.92 -9.18
CA TYR A 618 -4.62 29.95 -10.28
C TYR A 618 -5.85 29.08 -9.98
N ASP A 619 -5.71 27.99 -9.21
CA ASP A 619 -6.85 27.18 -8.73
C ASP A 619 -7.77 27.99 -7.79
N ALA A 620 -7.18 28.78 -6.89
CA ALA A 620 -7.91 29.69 -6.02
C ALA A 620 -8.55 30.84 -6.82
N LEU A 621 -7.84 31.37 -7.83
CA LEU A 621 -8.30 32.46 -8.68
C LEU A 621 -9.42 32.05 -9.65
N ILE A 622 -9.30 30.88 -10.30
CA ILE A 622 -10.30 30.28 -11.20
C ILE A 622 -11.58 29.99 -10.43
N LYS A 623 -11.50 29.39 -9.24
CA LYS A 623 -12.69 29.20 -8.40
C LYS A 623 -13.28 30.51 -7.92
N LYS A 624 -12.48 31.51 -7.56
CA LYS A 624 -13.00 32.86 -7.22
C LYS A 624 -13.66 33.52 -8.42
N LEU A 625 -13.16 33.33 -9.63
CA LEU A 625 -13.70 33.90 -10.87
C LEU A 625 -14.99 33.20 -11.32
N PHE A 626 -15.03 31.86 -11.27
CA PHE A 626 -16.26 31.10 -11.56
C PHE A 626 -17.32 31.25 -10.47
N LYS A 627 -16.92 31.43 -9.19
CA LYS A 627 -17.85 31.77 -8.10
C LYS A 627 -18.35 33.21 -8.22
N LYS A 628 -17.50 34.15 -8.65
CA LYS A 628 -17.91 35.54 -8.94
C LYS A 628 -18.91 35.64 -10.09
N GLN A 629 -18.81 34.77 -11.10
CA GLN A 629 -19.76 34.75 -12.21
C GLN A 629 -21.20 34.42 -11.75
N ASP A 630 -21.37 33.83 -10.56
CA ASP A 630 -22.66 33.52 -9.94
C ASP A 630 -23.12 34.59 -8.90
N GLU A 631 -22.29 35.60 -8.54
CA GLU A 631 -22.49 36.47 -7.36
C GLU A 631 -22.22 37.99 -7.59
N ASP A 632 -22.27 38.51 -8.82
CA ASP A 632 -22.13 39.97 -9.04
C ASP A 632 -23.41 40.73 -8.63
N ASP A 633 -23.44 41.26 -7.40
CA ASP A 633 -24.09 42.54 -7.04
C ASP A 633 -23.29 43.23 -5.90
N ASP A 634 -22.74 44.41 -6.25
CA ASP A 634 -22.17 45.51 -5.46
C ASP A 634 -20.69 45.54 -4.95
N PRO A 635 -20.08 46.76 -4.89
CA PRO A 635 -18.63 46.98 -5.01
C PRO A 635 -17.98 47.54 -3.74
N LEU A 636 -16.67 47.34 -3.54
CA LEU A 636 -15.83 48.36 -2.88
C LEU A 636 -14.29 48.17 -2.95
N LEU A 637 -13.65 49.29 -3.33
CA LEU A 637 -12.40 49.95 -2.91
C LEU A 637 -11.06 49.22 -2.73
N ASP A 638 -10.17 49.51 -3.70
CA ASP A 638 -8.87 50.21 -3.61
C ASP A 638 -7.92 49.99 -2.41
N VAL A 639 -6.70 49.51 -2.72
CA VAL A 639 -5.47 49.80 -1.97
C VAL A 639 -4.31 49.95 -2.97
N THR A 640 -3.58 51.04 -2.78
CA THR A 640 -2.47 51.58 -3.56
C THR A 640 -1.13 50.92 -3.25
N GLU A 641 -0.47 50.37 -4.28
CA GLU A 641 1.00 50.24 -4.33
C GLU A 641 1.50 50.67 -5.72
N THR A 642 2.62 51.40 -5.72
CA THR A 642 3.17 52.12 -6.88
C THR A 642 3.86 51.18 -7.87
N HIS A 643 3.06 50.49 -8.68
CA HIS A 643 3.52 49.94 -9.94
C HIS A 643 3.17 50.90 -11.08
N LYS A 644 4.02 50.97 -12.12
CA LYS A 644 3.65 51.65 -13.38
C LYS A 644 2.27 51.14 -13.78
N THR A 645 1.31 52.04 -13.99
CA THR A 645 -0.02 51.60 -14.39
C THR A 645 0.09 50.83 -15.71
N VAL A 646 -0.82 49.87 -15.93
CA VAL A 646 -0.87 49.12 -17.20
C VAL A 646 -0.90 50.09 -18.39
N ASP A 647 -1.57 51.24 -18.24
CA ASP A 647 -1.60 52.32 -19.23
C ASP A 647 -0.25 53.03 -19.46
N GLN A 648 0.61 53.09 -18.45
CA GLN A 648 1.94 53.67 -18.55
C GLN A 648 2.92 52.70 -19.22
N GLN A 649 2.83 51.40 -18.94
CA GLN A 649 3.59 50.37 -19.65
C GLN A 649 3.13 50.21 -21.11
N ARG A 650 1.81 50.26 -21.34
CA ARG A 650 1.20 50.22 -22.68
C ARG A 650 1.70 51.35 -23.57
N ARG A 651 1.88 52.55 -23.02
CA ARG A 651 2.42 53.72 -23.75
C ARG A 651 3.90 53.58 -24.14
N GLU A 652 4.68 52.73 -23.47
CA GLU A 652 6.08 52.46 -23.83
C GLU A 652 6.18 51.43 -24.98
N ILE A 653 5.21 50.52 -25.08
CA ILE A 653 5.17 49.39 -26.04
C ILE A 653 4.47 49.77 -27.36
N VAL A 654 3.42 50.60 -27.29
CA VAL A 654 2.62 51.06 -28.43
C VAL A 654 3.14 52.41 -28.94
N PRO A 655 3.35 52.62 -30.25
CA PRO A 655 3.91 53.86 -30.77
C PRO A 655 2.98 55.07 -30.53
N SER A 656 3.56 56.20 -30.10
CA SER A 656 2.87 57.48 -29.95
C SER A 656 3.13 58.39 -31.16
N SER A 657 2.23 58.38 -32.15
CA SER A 657 1.71 59.57 -32.87
C SER A 657 1.17 59.25 -34.27
N THR A 658 -0.01 59.84 -34.53
CA THR A 658 -0.58 60.42 -35.78
C THR A 658 -0.44 59.74 -37.14
N ASP A 659 -1.60 59.65 -37.81
CA ASP A 659 -1.84 59.44 -39.24
C ASP A 659 -1.39 58.11 -39.87
N TYR A 660 -1.99 57.02 -39.41
CA TYR A 660 -2.30 55.89 -40.29
C TYR A 660 -3.58 55.20 -39.84
N VAL A 661 -4.44 54.87 -40.81
CA VAL A 661 -5.76 54.24 -40.63
C VAL A 661 -5.73 53.18 -39.53
N ARG A 662 -6.54 53.40 -38.49
CA ARG A 662 -6.72 52.52 -37.33
C ARG A 662 -7.06 51.09 -37.80
N ARG A 663 -6.04 50.25 -37.97
CA ARG A 663 -6.22 48.79 -38.01
C ARG A 663 -6.43 48.37 -36.57
N GLU A 664 -7.68 48.17 -36.18
CA GLU A 664 -8.01 47.56 -34.89
C GLU A 664 -7.26 46.23 -34.76
N SER A 665 -6.39 46.15 -33.76
CA SER A 665 -5.62 44.95 -33.46
C SER A 665 -6.38 44.08 -32.50
N VAL A 666 -6.22 42.77 -32.65
CA VAL A 666 -6.72 41.74 -31.73
C VAL A 666 -6.25 41.96 -30.28
N VAL A 667 -5.13 42.66 -30.08
CA VAL A 667 -4.55 42.95 -28.76
C VAL A 667 -5.29 44.07 -28.02
N ASP A 668 -6.00 44.96 -28.72
CA ASP A 668 -6.79 46.02 -28.05
C ASP A 668 -8.13 45.50 -27.47
N LEU A 669 -8.50 44.26 -27.79
CA LEU A 669 -9.65 43.54 -27.22
C LEU A 669 -9.26 42.67 -25.99
N PHE A 670 -8.00 42.70 -25.59
CA PHE A 670 -7.44 41.93 -24.46
C PHE A 670 -7.44 42.70 -23.15
#